data_AF-A0A328FGT9-F1
#
_entry.id   AF-A0A328FGT9-F1
#
_cell.length_a   1.000
_cell.length_b   1.000
_cell.length_c   1.000
_cell.angle_alpha   90.00
_cell.angle_beta   90.00
_cell.angle_gamma   90.00
#
_symmetry.space_group_name_H-M   'P 1'
#
loop_
_entity.id
_entity.type
_entity.pdbx_description
1 polymer ?
#
loop_
_entity_poly.entity_id
_entity_poly.type
_entity_poly.pdbx_seq_one_letter_code
_entity_poly.pdbx_strand_id
1 'polypeptide(L)'
;MAEQAEETKLKVLGRQEIELTTFPAHQVRFYNGAKIHIPEGKIIYLTRDSAGIATAFKKEFKKLKLAAQIIDATPENIPDLPDAAGLVLIPDAFCEPGDDALAGQFLLTAFSMASKNGPYLTASAKAGGSFMTCVSFLGGGFGFKNFETQISPVYGGMAGLAKTASLEWKQVLCRALDLPFDPKAVKKNAEAAVAMMMTRGAVEMGLDREHCYIPELVSKPVGKPSEIGLNKSDVAVISGGARGVTAACAIALAKQCRSKIALWGRSKPPFEEPAWLKGMDTPAQMKKAIFANAFEKEKPTPARVEKQYRHFASNRDIKANLERIQKWGNEVAYYCVDIRDKDLVNETMEKVTRQLGPVTALIHGAGVLEDKLICEKTPDQFKNVFETKINGLFALLSSVDQDKLKYLVMFSSVAARFGNTGQCDYAMANEVLNKIAQAKQLTRPHCRAIAINWGPWDGGMVTDALKREFEKRHIELIPIQAGAQQMVAEMGNADGSCVEVVVGGTIPSDVPEPSAVMNKVLTQTFSIQDSCIIEDHKIDNAPVVPLALMVDLLACGAEKNNPGLQFAGMEKVQLLKGIVPGDGKVNVQVDIGKCVTIDHQHFTPGRITSSGKNGLTIQHARAQVLLADTLPQPPVLAKSVSMDLDPWEISMDQAYETILFHEGELQCISDICGVSSKGIEVMTTTAPDISAWYKTPHARQWAMDPMVLDAAFQAAILWTFHNCGQACLPASFANLRLFHVFPRQSGHKVRILFSVNHQDQHKIKGYFTFLDENNTVIASIMGFEAVMDPGLLDKFKSAPLFDRDKILAFAQGNPSDAFGEPYKVFDHEREIARLPRPPYFFMDAVTKADHPAWQTAPGGWIETTYKIDKDAWYFAANHSDAMPFCILLEVALQPCGWLAAYGGAALTCEDRLHFRNLGGKAKLIKNLTRTSGSVKIRVRMTDVSMAGGMIIQNFDMDVKNKGKSVYTGTTNFGFFTSDALSKQVGIREPEAFLTIEKKSQPSDIVLEDHAPLTPEDQNIGPNTGMPGKALRMIDKITCLDFKAGLHGQGLIQGEKQVDPDEWFFHAHFYQDPVCPGSLGVESFLQLIRLFMIKKFDLNPELFAPAVAENHEHEWIYRGQIIQSNANIVVQAHISACTMDETGCRATADGTLCVDGICIYEMKNFCFSLQALPIETNIKKERKLSNQS
;
A
#
# COMPACT_ATOMS: atom_id res chain seq x y z
N MET A 1 -34.34 18.61 41.79
CA MET A 1 -33.76 19.65 40.92
C MET A 1 -32.23 19.70 40.98
N ALA A 2 -31.56 19.47 42.11
CA ALA A 2 -30.08 19.41 42.15
C ALA A 2 -29.48 18.16 41.46
N GLU A 3 -30.11 16.98 41.54
CA GLU A 3 -29.66 15.76 40.82
C GLU A 3 -29.88 15.82 39.29
N GLN A 4 -30.71 16.73 38.79
CA GLN A 4 -30.95 16.93 37.33
C GLN A 4 -29.98 17.94 36.71
N ALA A 5 -29.24 18.73 37.52
CA ALA A 5 -28.27 19.70 37.03
C ALA A 5 -26.88 19.09 36.74
N GLU A 6 -26.59 17.90 37.29
CA GLU A 6 -25.33 17.18 37.09
C GLU A 6 -25.29 16.32 35.80
N GLU A 7 -26.40 16.22 35.06
CA GLU A 7 -26.53 15.42 33.83
C GLU A 7 -25.79 16.00 32.60
N THR A 8 -25.21 17.19 32.72
CA THR A 8 -24.77 17.97 31.54
C THR A 8 -23.30 17.79 31.13
N LYS A 9 -22.61 16.72 31.54
CA LYS A 9 -21.25 16.37 31.02
C LYS A 9 -20.78 14.96 31.44
N LEU A 10 -21.63 13.93 31.24
CA LEU A 10 -21.18 12.55 31.45
C LEU A 10 -20.13 12.16 30.40
N LYS A 11 -19.01 11.60 30.87
CA LYS A 11 -17.87 11.21 30.05
C LYS A 11 -18.29 10.09 29.09
N VAL A 12 -18.03 10.26 27.79
CA VAL A 12 -18.23 9.20 26.78
C VAL A 12 -17.19 8.11 27.01
N LEU A 13 -17.63 6.86 27.20
CA LEU A 13 -16.74 5.71 27.36
C LEU A 13 -16.29 5.20 25.99
N GLY A 14 -15.05 4.72 25.90
CA GLY A 14 -14.58 3.96 24.76
C GLY A 14 -15.30 2.62 24.69
N ARG A 15 -15.80 2.27 23.50
CA ARG A 15 -16.49 1.02 23.21
C ARG A 15 -15.91 0.36 21.97
N GLN A 16 -15.54 -0.90 22.08
CA GLN A 16 -15.01 -1.71 20.99
C GLN A 16 -15.76 -3.04 20.87
N GLU A 17 -15.90 -3.50 19.63
CA GLU A 17 -16.43 -4.82 19.29
C GLU A 17 -15.32 -5.70 18.72
N ILE A 18 -15.56 -7.00 18.63
CA ILE A 18 -14.62 -7.94 18.04
C ILE A 18 -15.03 -8.22 16.60
N GLU A 19 -14.10 -8.03 15.66
CA GLU A 19 -14.21 -8.47 14.27
C GLU A 19 -13.13 -9.51 13.97
N LEU A 20 -13.39 -10.42 13.02
CA LEU A 20 -12.42 -11.44 12.61
C LEU A 20 -11.72 -11.02 11.32
N THR A 21 -10.42 -10.70 11.40
CA THR A 21 -9.58 -10.58 10.21
C THR A 21 -9.36 -11.97 9.62
N THR A 22 -9.68 -12.12 8.34
CA THR A 22 -9.68 -13.42 7.66
C THR A 22 -8.49 -13.54 6.70
N PHE A 23 -7.75 -14.64 6.81
CA PHE A 23 -6.63 -14.99 5.94
C PHE A 23 -6.87 -16.39 5.36
N PRO A 24 -6.68 -16.66 4.07
CA PRO A 24 -6.72 -18.03 3.56
C PRO A 24 -5.71 -18.95 4.27
N ALA A 25 -6.14 -20.15 4.68
CA ALA A 25 -5.36 -21.12 5.45
C ALA A 25 -4.04 -21.51 4.79
N HIS A 26 -4.01 -21.56 3.45
CA HIS A 26 -2.78 -21.83 2.69
C HIS A 26 -1.77 -20.68 2.76
N GLN A 27 -2.22 -19.45 3.06
CA GLN A 27 -1.40 -18.25 3.23
C GLN A 27 -0.88 -18.08 4.65
N VAL A 28 -1.48 -18.77 5.63
CA VAL A 28 -1.00 -18.81 7.03
C VAL A 28 0.38 -19.45 7.13
N ARG A 29 0.77 -20.22 6.11
CA ARG A 29 2.15 -20.69 5.90
C ARG A 29 3.18 -19.54 5.83
N PHE A 30 2.72 -18.33 5.53
CA PHE A 30 3.47 -17.08 5.42
C PHE A 30 3.07 -16.05 6.48
N TYR A 31 2.32 -16.43 7.52
CA TYR A 31 2.10 -15.50 8.63
C TYR A 31 3.49 -15.08 9.16
N ASN A 32 3.76 -13.78 9.13
CA ASN A 32 5.09 -13.13 9.12
C ASN A 32 5.92 -13.26 10.41
N GLY A 33 5.78 -14.36 11.15
CA GLY A 33 6.63 -14.67 12.26
C GLY A 33 7.90 -15.39 11.83
N ALA A 34 9.05 -14.94 12.32
CA ALA A 34 10.21 -15.82 12.40
C ALA A 34 9.79 -17.09 13.15
N LYS A 35 9.95 -18.26 12.53
CA LYS A 35 9.73 -19.54 13.21
C LYS A 35 10.69 -19.60 14.38
N ILE A 36 10.19 -19.97 15.56
CA ILE A 36 11.07 -20.15 16.70
C ILE A 36 11.94 -21.39 16.49
N HIS A 37 13.20 -21.30 16.91
CA HIS A 37 14.10 -22.44 16.94
C HIS A 37 13.95 -23.15 18.29
N ILE A 38 13.80 -24.47 18.27
CA ILE A 38 13.74 -25.29 19.48
C ILE A 38 15.16 -25.82 19.76
N PRO A 39 15.70 -25.62 20.98
CA PRO A 39 17.02 -26.11 21.34
C PRO A 39 17.18 -27.62 21.14
N GLU A 40 18.37 -28.05 20.75
CA GLU A 40 18.68 -29.46 20.56
C GLU A 40 18.50 -30.27 21.86
N GLY A 41 17.97 -31.49 21.75
CA GLY A 41 17.70 -32.36 22.89
C GLY A 41 16.46 -32.01 23.74
N LYS A 42 15.70 -30.96 23.38
CA LYS A 42 14.43 -30.62 24.04
C LYS A 42 13.22 -31.28 23.40
N ILE A 43 12.14 -31.42 24.18
CA ILE A 43 10.92 -32.15 23.79
C ILE A 43 9.69 -31.23 23.76
N ILE A 44 8.81 -31.49 22.80
CA ILE A 44 7.45 -30.91 22.71
C ILE A 44 6.46 -31.88 23.32
N TYR A 45 5.76 -31.47 24.37
CA TYR A 45 4.75 -32.27 25.06
C TYR A 45 3.35 -31.88 24.62
N LEU A 46 2.52 -32.88 24.29
CA LEU A 46 1.12 -32.71 23.90
C LEU A 46 0.23 -33.49 24.87
N THR A 47 -0.84 -32.88 25.38
CA THR A 47 -1.83 -33.64 26.16
C THR A 47 -2.62 -34.58 25.25
N ARG A 48 -2.97 -35.76 25.76
CA ARG A 48 -3.71 -36.77 25.00
C ARG A 48 -5.16 -36.36 24.76
N ASP A 49 -5.65 -36.67 23.56
CA ASP A 49 -7.06 -36.63 23.19
C ASP A 49 -7.50 -37.97 22.58
N SER A 50 -8.77 -38.35 22.76
CA SER A 50 -9.35 -39.57 22.19
C SER A 50 -9.53 -39.51 20.67
N ALA A 51 -9.66 -38.30 20.11
CA ALA A 51 -9.86 -38.08 18.68
C ALA A 51 -8.57 -38.24 17.84
N GLY A 52 -7.40 -38.39 18.48
CA GLY A 52 -6.10 -38.58 17.82
C GLY A 52 -5.51 -37.34 17.16
N ILE A 53 -5.85 -36.14 17.65
CA ILE A 53 -5.33 -34.86 17.18
C ILE A 53 -3.88 -34.66 17.64
N ALA A 54 -3.56 -34.97 18.89
CA ALA A 54 -2.20 -34.98 19.44
C ALA A 54 -1.28 -35.88 18.61
N THR A 55 -1.78 -37.03 18.17
CA THR A 55 -1.06 -37.96 17.28
C THR A 55 -0.76 -37.34 15.91
N ALA A 56 -1.70 -36.58 15.35
CA ALA A 56 -1.50 -35.88 14.09
C ALA A 56 -0.47 -34.76 14.24
N PHE A 57 -0.55 -33.92 15.27
CA PHE A 57 0.45 -32.87 15.51
C PHE A 57 1.83 -33.44 15.80
N LYS A 58 1.94 -34.52 16.58
CA LYS A 58 3.21 -35.24 16.81
C LYS A 58 3.85 -35.70 15.50
N LYS A 59 3.04 -36.18 14.53
CA LYS A 59 3.54 -36.57 13.20
C LYS A 59 4.12 -35.38 12.44
N GLU A 60 3.48 -34.22 12.50
CA GLU A 60 3.95 -33.00 11.83
C GLU A 60 5.21 -32.43 12.48
N PHE A 61 5.31 -32.39 13.82
CA PHE A 61 6.55 -32.03 14.51
C PHE A 61 7.71 -32.96 14.14
N LYS A 62 7.45 -34.27 13.97
CA LYS A 62 8.46 -35.23 13.51
C LYS A 62 8.96 -34.91 12.09
N LYS A 63 8.11 -34.43 11.18
CA LYS A 63 8.54 -33.99 9.84
C LYS A 63 9.49 -32.79 9.91
N LEU A 64 9.33 -31.93 10.91
CA LEU A 64 10.23 -30.82 11.22
C LEU A 64 11.50 -31.24 11.99
N LYS A 65 11.73 -32.55 12.18
CA LYS A 65 12.84 -33.12 12.95
C LYS A 65 12.83 -32.71 14.44
N LEU A 66 11.65 -32.42 15.00
CA LEU A 66 11.48 -32.07 16.41
C LEU A 66 10.97 -33.28 17.20
N ALA A 67 11.53 -33.50 18.39
CA ALA A 67 11.09 -34.55 19.30
C ALA A 67 9.75 -34.15 19.96
N ALA A 68 8.75 -35.03 19.87
CA ALA A 68 7.43 -34.78 20.45
C ALA A 68 6.86 -36.01 21.17
N GLN A 69 6.29 -35.81 22.35
CA GLN A 69 5.71 -36.84 23.21
C GLN A 69 4.26 -36.51 23.60
N ILE A 70 3.41 -37.53 23.66
CA ILE A 70 2.02 -37.39 24.12
C ILE A 70 1.98 -37.87 25.55
N ILE A 71 1.37 -37.08 26.43
CA ILE A 71 1.29 -37.31 27.87
C ILE A 71 -0.15 -37.31 28.36
N ASP A 72 -0.37 -38.04 29.44
CA ASP A 72 -1.61 -38.04 30.20
C ASP A 72 -1.46 -37.07 31.38
N ALA A 73 -2.44 -36.18 31.55
CA ALA A 73 -2.45 -35.20 32.63
C ALA A 73 -3.88 -35.02 33.15
N THR A 74 -4.01 -34.93 34.46
CA THR A 74 -5.28 -34.70 35.19
C THR A 74 -5.02 -33.69 36.30
N PRO A 75 -6.04 -33.02 36.87
CA PRO A 75 -5.82 -32.09 37.97
C PRO A 75 -5.09 -32.72 39.16
N GLU A 76 -5.28 -34.02 39.39
CA GLU A 76 -4.68 -34.78 40.49
C GLU A 76 -3.26 -35.29 40.16
N ASN A 77 -2.91 -35.40 38.87
CA ASN A 77 -1.62 -35.92 38.42
C ASN A 77 -1.05 -35.10 37.26
N ILE A 78 -0.19 -34.14 37.60
CA ILE A 78 0.49 -33.25 36.65
C ILE A 78 1.97 -33.67 36.54
N PRO A 79 2.46 -34.15 35.38
CA PRO A 79 3.85 -34.57 35.21
C PRO A 79 4.83 -33.39 35.29
N ASP A 80 6.07 -33.71 35.66
CA ASP A 80 7.21 -32.80 35.66
C ASP A 80 8.00 -32.95 34.35
N LEU A 81 8.25 -31.85 33.63
CA LEU A 81 8.77 -31.87 32.26
C LEU A 81 10.07 -31.05 32.12
N PRO A 82 11.19 -31.49 32.72
CA PRO A 82 12.43 -30.70 32.79
C PRO A 82 13.09 -30.39 31.44
N ASP A 83 12.79 -31.18 30.41
CA ASP A 83 13.27 -31.03 29.04
C ASP A 83 12.24 -30.39 28.09
N ALA A 84 11.15 -29.82 28.62
CA ALA A 84 10.14 -29.16 27.81
C ALA A 84 10.67 -27.91 27.10
N ALA A 85 10.46 -27.85 25.78
CA ALA A 85 10.54 -26.62 24.98
C ALA A 85 9.25 -26.35 24.19
N GLY A 86 8.29 -27.25 24.23
CA GLY A 86 6.94 -27.01 23.73
C GLY A 86 5.91 -27.64 24.66
N LEU A 87 4.80 -26.94 24.92
CA LEU A 87 3.66 -27.47 25.64
C LEU A 87 2.37 -27.19 24.87
N VAL A 88 1.73 -28.23 24.34
CA VAL A 88 0.49 -28.15 23.56
C VAL A 88 -0.65 -28.76 24.38
N LEU A 89 -1.54 -27.90 24.87
CA LEU A 89 -2.67 -28.26 25.72
C LEU A 89 -3.90 -28.47 24.84
N ILE A 90 -4.19 -29.73 24.53
CA ILE A 90 -5.28 -30.21 23.68
C ILE A 90 -6.37 -30.83 24.57
N PRO A 91 -7.59 -30.26 24.59
CA PRO A 91 -8.71 -30.85 25.32
C PRO A 91 -9.25 -32.09 24.60
N ASP A 92 -9.78 -33.05 25.36
CA ASP A 92 -10.52 -34.20 24.82
C ASP A 92 -11.99 -33.83 24.51
N ALA A 93 -12.18 -32.78 23.71
CA ALA A 93 -13.49 -32.16 23.48
C ALA A 93 -14.49 -33.05 22.70
N PHE A 94 -14.03 -34.15 22.13
CA PHE A 94 -14.83 -35.06 21.30
C PHE A 94 -15.33 -36.29 22.05
N CYS A 95 -14.85 -36.54 23.27
CA CYS A 95 -15.24 -37.71 24.07
C CYS A 95 -16.68 -37.59 24.58
N GLU A 96 -16.99 -36.47 25.26
CA GLU A 96 -18.34 -36.12 25.73
C GLU A 96 -18.69 -34.68 25.27
N PRO A 97 -19.14 -34.51 24.01
CA PRO A 97 -19.43 -33.20 23.46
C PRO A 97 -20.46 -32.42 24.29
N GLY A 98 -20.13 -31.17 24.62
CA GLY A 98 -21.04 -30.26 25.32
C GLY A 98 -21.06 -30.42 26.85
N ASP A 99 -20.21 -31.28 27.43
CA ASP A 99 -20.06 -31.35 28.89
C ASP A 99 -19.21 -30.18 29.44
N ASP A 100 -19.91 -29.19 29.99
CA ASP A 100 -19.30 -27.99 30.59
C ASP A 100 -18.47 -28.30 31.85
N ALA A 101 -18.77 -29.36 32.58
CA ALA A 101 -18.03 -29.77 33.79
C ALA A 101 -16.69 -30.42 33.42
N LEU A 102 -16.70 -31.31 32.42
CA LEU A 102 -15.50 -31.92 31.87
C LEU A 102 -14.57 -30.85 31.26
N ALA A 103 -15.13 -29.90 30.53
CA ALA A 103 -14.39 -28.76 30.00
C ALA A 103 -13.76 -27.91 31.12
N GLY A 104 -14.50 -27.62 32.19
CA GLY A 104 -13.98 -26.92 33.36
C GLY A 104 -12.83 -27.66 34.06
N GLN A 105 -12.92 -28.99 34.19
CA GLN A 105 -11.86 -29.81 34.74
C GLN A 105 -10.59 -29.79 33.86
N PHE A 106 -10.75 -29.77 32.54
CA PHE A 106 -9.61 -29.63 31.64
C PHE A 106 -8.96 -28.24 31.74
N LEU A 107 -9.73 -27.16 31.87
CA LEU A 107 -9.18 -25.81 32.11
C LEU A 107 -8.31 -25.76 33.37
N LEU A 108 -8.74 -26.42 34.46
CA LEU A 108 -7.93 -26.56 35.67
C LEU A 108 -6.65 -27.35 35.39
N THR A 109 -6.74 -28.45 34.63
CA THR A 109 -5.58 -29.26 34.20
C THR A 109 -4.58 -28.43 33.39
N ALA A 110 -5.06 -27.67 32.40
CA ALA A 110 -4.28 -26.79 31.55
C ALA A 110 -3.55 -25.72 32.37
N PHE A 111 -4.25 -25.08 33.31
CA PHE A 111 -3.65 -24.17 34.27
C PHE A 111 -2.57 -24.86 35.12
N SER A 112 -2.83 -26.03 35.68
CA SER A 112 -1.86 -26.73 36.52
C SER A 112 -0.63 -27.22 35.74
N MET A 113 -0.80 -27.64 34.49
CA MET A 113 0.29 -27.94 33.56
C MET A 113 1.18 -26.72 33.31
N ALA A 114 0.56 -25.57 33.03
CA ALA A 114 1.24 -24.29 32.81
C ALA A 114 1.95 -23.80 34.07
N SER A 115 1.27 -23.84 35.22
CA SER A 115 1.80 -23.45 36.54
C SER A 115 3.03 -24.26 36.93
N LYS A 116 2.98 -25.60 36.78
CA LYS A 116 4.09 -26.47 37.13
C LYS A 116 5.26 -26.40 36.14
N ASN A 117 4.99 -26.35 34.84
CA ASN A 117 6.03 -26.50 33.80
C ASN A 117 6.48 -25.19 33.13
N GLY A 118 5.85 -24.05 33.45
CA GLY A 118 6.24 -22.72 32.99
C GLY A 118 7.71 -22.36 33.24
N PRO A 119 8.31 -22.70 34.41
CA PRO A 119 9.74 -22.48 34.65
C PRO A 119 10.65 -23.20 33.64
N TYR A 120 10.31 -24.44 33.25
CA TYR A 120 11.10 -25.20 32.26
C TYR A 120 10.99 -24.60 30.86
N LEU A 121 9.78 -24.19 30.45
CA LEU A 121 9.58 -23.49 29.17
C LEU A 121 10.36 -22.17 29.14
N THR A 122 10.37 -21.40 30.24
CA THR A 122 11.12 -20.15 30.34
C THR A 122 12.63 -20.39 30.29
N ALA A 123 13.12 -21.47 30.91
CA ALA A 123 14.52 -21.86 30.83
C ALA A 123 14.92 -22.27 29.38
N SER A 124 14.08 -23.06 28.70
CA SER A 124 14.30 -23.45 27.31
C SER A 124 14.22 -22.27 26.34
N ALA A 125 13.34 -21.29 26.59
CA ALA A 125 13.27 -20.04 25.81
C ALA A 125 14.61 -19.29 25.86
N LYS A 126 15.22 -19.17 27.04
CA LYS A 126 16.54 -18.53 27.22
C LYS A 126 17.67 -19.26 26.50
N ALA A 127 17.55 -20.58 26.32
CA ALA A 127 18.55 -21.41 25.65
C ALA A 127 18.40 -21.46 24.12
N GLY A 128 17.34 -20.89 23.56
CA GLY A 128 17.15 -20.75 22.11
C GLY A 128 15.72 -20.44 21.71
N GLY A 129 14.73 -21.12 22.31
CA GLY A 129 13.32 -20.87 22.04
C GLY A 129 12.40 -21.93 22.66
N SER A 130 11.18 -21.49 23.01
CA SER A 130 10.14 -22.40 23.47
C SER A 130 8.75 -21.82 23.19
N PHE A 131 7.72 -22.65 23.29
CA PHE A 131 6.34 -22.23 23.10
C PHE A 131 5.36 -22.95 24.02
N MET A 132 4.21 -22.31 24.22
CA MET A 132 3.01 -22.91 24.78
C MET A 132 1.83 -22.65 23.85
N THR A 133 1.03 -23.67 23.55
CA THR A 133 -0.20 -23.53 22.78
C THR A 133 -1.37 -24.09 23.57
N CYS A 134 -2.40 -23.27 23.75
CA CYS A 134 -3.69 -23.66 24.31
C CYS A 134 -4.66 -23.87 23.14
N VAL A 135 -5.15 -25.10 22.95
CA VAL A 135 -6.02 -25.46 21.83
C VAL A 135 -7.49 -25.43 22.27
N SER A 136 -8.36 -24.89 21.43
CA SER A 136 -9.81 -24.99 21.56
C SER A 136 -10.44 -25.47 20.24
N PHE A 137 -11.69 -25.93 20.30
CA PHE A 137 -12.42 -26.46 19.14
C PHE A 137 -13.75 -25.71 18.94
N LEU A 138 -13.74 -24.37 18.98
CA LEU A 138 -14.91 -23.50 18.91
C LEU A 138 -15.32 -23.12 17.46
N GLY A 139 -14.93 -23.94 16.49
CA GLY A 139 -15.27 -23.75 15.07
C GLY A 139 -14.19 -23.06 14.23
N GLY A 140 -13.02 -22.78 14.82
CA GLY A 140 -11.90 -22.10 14.16
C GLY A 140 -12.01 -20.57 14.19
N GLY A 141 -13.11 -20.01 14.71
CA GLY A 141 -13.38 -18.58 14.80
C GLY A 141 -13.54 -18.08 16.23
N PHE A 142 -13.03 -18.81 17.24
CA PHE A 142 -13.16 -18.52 18.67
C PHE A 142 -14.60 -18.31 19.15
N GLY A 143 -15.56 -19.01 18.55
CA GLY A 143 -16.99 -18.88 18.84
C GLY A 143 -17.69 -17.68 18.19
N PHE A 144 -16.96 -16.75 17.57
CA PHE A 144 -17.54 -15.63 16.81
C PHE A 144 -18.10 -16.08 15.46
N LYS A 145 -17.62 -17.22 14.94
CA LYS A 145 -18.01 -17.77 13.64
C LYS A 145 -17.95 -19.30 13.69
N ASN A 146 -18.82 -19.95 12.90
CA ASN A 146 -18.87 -21.41 12.76
C ASN A 146 -19.06 -22.18 14.09
N PHE A 147 -19.68 -21.56 15.09
CA PHE A 147 -19.92 -22.20 16.38
C PHE A 147 -21.06 -23.22 16.26
N GLU A 148 -20.80 -24.45 16.72
CA GLU A 148 -21.78 -25.53 16.75
C GLU A 148 -22.30 -25.75 18.18
N THR A 149 -23.61 -26.01 18.33
CA THR A 149 -24.28 -26.08 19.64
C THR A 149 -23.85 -27.26 20.51
N GLN A 150 -23.18 -28.25 19.92
CA GLN A 150 -22.62 -29.42 20.58
C GLN A 150 -21.27 -29.15 21.25
N ILE A 151 -20.68 -27.97 21.03
CA ILE A 151 -19.40 -27.57 21.59
C ILE A 151 -19.64 -26.93 22.96
N SER A 152 -18.88 -27.34 23.98
CA SER A 152 -18.87 -26.62 25.25
C SER A 152 -18.15 -25.26 25.07
N PRO A 153 -18.82 -24.11 25.32
CA PRO A 153 -18.18 -22.80 25.26
C PRO A 153 -17.10 -22.62 26.34
N VAL A 154 -17.06 -23.48 27.37
CA VAL A 154 -16.08 -23.43 28.47
C VAL A 154 -14.66 -23.62 27.96
N TYR A 155 -14.44 -24.35 26.86
CA TYR A 155 -13.11 -24.46 26.26
C TYR A 155 -12.52 -23.12 25.79
N GLY A 156 -13.34 -22.08 25.59
CA GLY A 156 -12.86 -20.73 25.28
C GLY A 156 -11.93 -20.14 26.33
N GLY A 157 -12.03 -20.56 27.59
CA GLY A 157 -11.14 -20.10 28.66
C GLY A 157 -9.66 -20.39 28.37
N MET A 158 -9.35 -21.37 27.52
CA MET A 158 -7.98 -21.65 27.05
C MET A 158 -7.27 -20.43 26.47
N ALA A 159 -8.01 -19.53 25.80
CA ALA A 159 -7.44 -18.30 25.26
C ALA A 159 -7.00 -17.33 26.38
N GLY A 160 -7.73 -17.26 27.49
CA GLY A 160 -7.36 -16.46 28.65
C GLY A 160 -6.04 -16.91 29.30
N LEU A 161 -5.78 -18.23 29.33
CA LEU A 161 -4.51 -18.78 29.82
C LEU A 161 -3.35 -18.36 28.92
N ALA A 162 -3.49 -18.56 27.60
CA ALA A 162 -2.44 -18.22 26.63
C ALA A 162 -2.11 -16.72 26.64
N LYS A 163 -3.13 -15.85 26.73
CA LYS A 163 -2.96 -14.39 26.81
C LYS A 163 -2.21 -13.97 28.06
N THR A 164 -2.62 -14.44 29.24
CA THR A 164 -1.92 -14.10 30.48
C THR A 164 -0.49 -14.67 30.51
N ALA A 165 -0.29 -15.90 30.02
CA ALA A 165 1.04 -16.48 29.89
C ALA A 165 1.95 -15.68 28.95
N SER A 166 1.42 -15.14 27.85
CA SER A 166 2.20 -14.27 26.94
C SER A 166 2.71 -13.00 27.61
N LEU A 167 2.00 -12.47 28.60
CA LEU A 167 2.39 -11.29 29.37
C LEU A 167 3.43 -11.63 30.45
N GLU A 168 3.27 -12.77 31.13
CA GLU A 168 4.14 -13.22 32.20
C GLU A 168 5.45 -13.85 31.69
N TRP A 169 5.40 -14.53 30.55
CA TRP A 169 6.51 -15.29 29.97
C TRP A 169 6.90 -14.74 28.60
N LYS A 170 7.32 -13.47 28.54
CA LYS A 170 7.64 -12.75 27.29
C LYS A 170 8.59 -13.50 26.33
N GLN A 171 9.47 -14.34 26.85
CA GLN A 171 10.42 -15.12 26.06
C GLN A 171 9.83 -16.41 25.48
N VAL A 172 8.69 -16.88 26.00
CA VAL A 172 7.98 -18.08 25.56
C VAL A 172 6.90 -17.68 24.57
N LEU A 173 6.91 -18.27 23.37
CA LEU A 173 5.87 -18.02 22.37
C LEU A 173 4.54 -18.64 22.84
N CYS A 174 3.60 -17.81 23.28
CA CYS A 174 2.29 -18.28 23.75
C CYS A 174 1.21 -18.10 22.67
N ARG A 175 0.38 -19.13 22.48
CA ARG A 175 -0.67 -19.20 21.46
C ARG A 175 -1.97 -19.73 22.02
N ALA A 176 -3.07 -19.09 21.64
CA ALA A 176 -4.40 -19.68 21.66
C ALA A 176 -4.73 -20.08 20.23
N LEU A 177 -4.91 -21.37 19.99
CA LEU A 177 -5.21 -21.91 18.67
C LEU A 177 -6.62 -22.49 18.67
N ASP A 178 -7.54 -21.85 17.96
CA ASP A 178 -8.90 -22.37 17.80
C ASP A 178 -9.02 -23.18 16.51
N LEU A 179 -9.69 -24.32 16.57
CA LEU A 179 -9.78 -25.29 15.47
C LEU A 179 -11.25 -25.70 15.23
N PRO A 180 -11.57 -26.31 14.07
CA PRO A 180 -12.92 -26.80 13.82
C PRO A 180 -13.29 -27.90 14.80
N PHE A 181 -14.58 -27.99 15.14
CA PHE A 181 -15.13 -29.16 15.82
C PHE A 181 -15.33 -30.35 14.85
N ASP A 182 -14.27 -30.69 14.12
CA ASP A 182 -14.24 -31.78 13.14
C ASP A 182 -12.84 -32.41 13.16
N PRO A 183 -12.67 -33.59 13.79
CA PRO A 183 -11.37 -34.23 13.89
C PRO A 183 -10.73 -34.54 12.54
N LYS A 184 -11.51 -34.78 11.48
CA LYS A 184 -10.98 -35.04 10.14
C LYS A 184 -10.42 -33.76 9.54
N ALA A 185 -11.13 -32.64 9.67
CA ALA A 185 -10.64 -31.34 9.21
C ALA A 185 -9.37 -30.91 9.95
N VAL A 186 -9.33 -31.08 11.27
CA VAL A 186 -8.14 -30.79 12.09
C VAL A 186 -6.94 -31.60 11.61
N LYS A 187 -7.11 -32.91 11.42
CA LYS A 187 -6.03 -33.79 10.94
C LYS A 187 -5.55 -33.43 9.54
N LYS A 188 -6.46 -33.01 8.65
CA LYS A 188 -6.11 -32.55 7.29
C LYS A 188 -5.26 -31.28 7.33
N ASN A 189 -5.55 -30.37 8.27
CA ASN A 189 -4.86 -29.08 8.43
C ASN A 189 -3.78 -29.11 9.53
N ALA A 190 -3.34 -30.30 9.98
CA ALA A 190 -2.41 -30.45 11.09
C ALA A 190 -1.06 -29.75 10.86
N GLU A 191 -0.58 -29.75 9.61
CA GLU A 191 0.66 -29.07 9.23
C GLU A 191 0.54 -27.55 9.46
N ALA A 192 -0.57 -26.95 9.02
CA ALA A 192 -0.83 -25.52 9.19
C ALA A 192 -0.98 -25.16 10.68
N ALA A 193 -1.73 -25.97 11.44
CA ALA A 193 -1.88 -25.80 12.88
C ALA A 193 -0.51 -25.82 13.60
N VAL A 194 0.34 -26.81 13.32
CA VAL A 194 1.70 -26.90 13.89
C VAL A 194 2.58 -25.71 13.48
N ALA A 195 2.48 -25.26 12.23
CA ALA A 195 3.20 -24.06 11.79
C ALA A 195 2.78 -22.82 12.60
N MET A 196 1.49 -22.61 12.83
CA MET A 196 0.96 -21.48 13.61
C MET A 196 1.45 -21.49 15.07
N MET A 197 1.54 -22.67 15.70
CA MET A 197 2.05 -22.84 17.07
C MET A 197 3.47 -22.28 17.25
N MET A 198 4.29 -22.37 16.20
CA MET A 198 5.71 -22.02 16.22
C MET A 198 6.04 -20.68 15.53
N THR A 199 5.04 -19.96 15.05
CA THR A 199 5.22 -18.74 14.27
C THR A 199 4.88 -17.51 15.11
N ARG A 200 5.79 -16.53 15.19
CA ARG A 200 5.53 -15.23 15.85
C ARG A 200 4.37 -14.45 15.18
N GLY A 201 3.70 -13.56 15.91
CA GLY A 201 2.39 -13.03 15.51
C GLY A 201 1.36 -12.92 16.64
N ALA A 202 0.09 -12.72 16.29
CA ALA A 202 -1.04 -12.62 17.21
C ALA A 202 -1.12 -13.81 18.19
N VAL A 203 -1.51 -13.55 19.44
CA VAL A 203 -1.66 -14.60 20.46
C VAL A 203 -2.83 -15.52 20.10
N GLU A 204 -3.95 -14.97 19.63
CA GLU A 204 -5.12 -15.72 19.17
C GLU A 204 -5.10 -15.87 17.66
N MET A 205 -5.09 -17.12 17.21
CA MET A 205 -5.25 -17.47 15.81
C MET A 205 -6.19 -18.67 15.72
N GLY A 206 -7.24 -18.55 14.93
CA GLY A 206 -8.21 -19.61 14.70
C GLY A 206 -8.04 -20.14 13.28
N LEU A 207 -8.26 -21.42 13.05
CA LEU A 207 -8.16 -22.04 11.74
C LEU A 207 -9.44 -22.81 11.47
N ASP A 208 -10.10 -22.54 10.34
CA ASP A 208 -11.17 -23.40 9.81
C ASP A 208 -10.64 -24.39 8.76
N ARG A 209 -11.49 -24.85 7.83
CA ARG A 209 -11.06 -25.72 6.72
C ARG A 209 -10.19 -24.98 5.70
N GLU A 210 -10.46 -23.70 5.46
CA GLU A 210 -9.95 -22.90 4.33
C GLU A 210 -9.33 -21.56 4.73
N HIS A 211 -9.57 -21.08 5.95
CA HIS A 211 -9.20 -19.75 6.42
C HIS A 211 -8.63 -19.81 7.85
N CYS A 212 -7.82 -18.83 8.19
CA CYS A 212 -7.41 -18.46 9.52
C CYS A 212 -8.06 -17.14 9.90
N TYR A 213 -8.50 -17.05 11.15
CA TYR A 213 -9.15 -15.88 11.72
C TYR A 213 -8.34 -15.33 12.87
N ILE A 214 -8.19 -14.01 12.91
CA ILE A 214 -7.55 -13.29 14.00
C ILE A 214 -8.55 -12.29 14.55
N PRO A 215 -8.94 -12.38 15.84
CA PRO A 215 -9.86 -11.42 16.43
C PRO A 215 -9.18 -10.06 16.65
N GLU A 216 -9.78 -9.00 16.10
CA GLU A 216 -9.35 -7.61 16.23
C GLU A 216 -10.43 -6.76 16.92
N LEU A 217 -10.00 -5.71 17.61
CA LEU A 217 -10.90 -4.78 18.28
C LEU A 217 -11.17 -3.56 17.40
N VAL A 218 -12.45 -3.32 17.12
CA VAL A 218 -12.91 -2.20 16.29
C VAL A 218 -13.74 -1.25 17.12
N SER A 219 -13.34 0.02 17.16
CA SER A 219 -14.08 1.07 17.87
C SER A 219 -15.42 1.35 17.20
N LYS A 220 -16.51 1.06 17.92
CA LYS A 220 -17.88 1.29 17.46
C LYS A 220 -18.73 1.84 18.60
N PRO A 221 -19.28 3.07 18.48
CA PRO A 221 -20.21 3.60 19.47
C PRO A 221 -21.49 2.76 19.49
N VAL A 222 -22.22 2.78 20.61
CA VAL A 222 -23.59 2.22 20.64
C VAL A 222 -24.44 3.07 19.69
N GLY A 223 -25.22 2.43 18.83
CA GLY A 223 -26.29 3.11 18.08
C GLY A 223 -27.30 3.77 19.03
N LYS A 224 -28.33 4.45 18.51
CA LYS A 224 -29.42 4.96 19.36
C LYS A 224 -30.04 3.78 20.13
N PRO A 225 -29.93 3.69 21.47
CA PRO A 225 -30.47 2.56 22.21
C PRO A 225 -31.99 2.56 22.09
N SER A 226 -32.59 1.40 21.83
CA SER A 226 -34.03 1.18 22.00
C SER A 226 -34.38 1.13 23.48
N GLU A 227 -35.66 1.35 23.79
CA GLU A 227 -36.15 1.19 25.17
C GLU A 227 -35.99 -0.26 25.65
N ILE A 228 -35.60 -0.42 26.91
CA ILE A 228 -35.48 -1.74 27.54
C ILE A 228 -36.87 -2.39 27.64
N GLY A 229 -37.00 -3.60 27.09
CA GLY A 229 -38.26 -4.37 27.04
C GLY A 229 -38.72 -5.00 28.36
N LEU A 230 -38.36 -4.38 29.50
CA LEU A 230 -38.75 -4.82 30.85
C LEU A 230 -39.87 -3.94 31.41
N ASN A 231 -40.94 -4.56 31.90
CA ASN A 231 -42.11 -3.90 32.48
C ASN A 231 -42.34 -4.35 33.94
N LYS A 232 -43.45 -3.93 34.55
CA LYS A 232 -43.76 -4.18 35.98
C LYS A 232 -43.96 -5.66 36.35
N SER A 233 -44.28 -6.54 35.39
CA SER A 233 -44.39 -7.98 35.65
C SER A 233 -43.08 -8.73 35.48
N ASP A 234 -42.07 -8.08 34.88
CA ASP A 234 -40.76 -8.68 34.65
C ASP A 234 -39.90 -8.66 35.93
N VAL A 235 -39.12 -9.74 36.13
CA VAL A 235 -38.23 -9.90 37.29
C VAL A 235 -36.79 -9.98 36.83
N ALA A 236 -35.95 -9.07 37.32
CA ALA A 236 -34.50 -9.04 37.10
C ALA A 236 -33.75 -9.58 38.32
N VAL A 237 -33.04 -10.69 38.16
CA VAL A 237 -32.13 -11.23 39.18
C VAL A 237 -30.72 -10.71 38.90
N ILE A 238 -30.12 -10.04 39.88
CA ILE A 238 -28.78 -9.43 39.76
C ILE A 238 -27.87 -10.04 40.83
N SER A 239 -26.88 -10.81 40.40
CA SER A 239 -25.85 -11.39 41.28
C SER A 239 -24.61 -10.50 41.36
N GLY A 240 -23.89 -10.59 42.48
CA GLY A 240 -22.72 -9.74 42.79
C GLY A 240 -22.99 -8.68 43.86
N GLY A 241 -24.08 -8.83 44.61
CA GLY A 241 -24.40 -8.05 45.80
C GLY A 241 -25.16 -6.75 45.54
N ALA A 242 -25.55 -6.10 46.63
CA ALA A 242 -26.26 -4.82 46.64
C ALA A 242 -25.34 -3.63 46.97
N ARG A 243 -24.05 -3.75 46.61
CA ARG A 243 -23.02 -2.71 46.79
C ARG A 243 -22.12 -2.61 45.56
N GLY A 244 -21.42 -1.49 45.41
CA GLY A 244 -20.45 -1.29 44.33
C GLY A 244 -21.08 -1.23 42.93
N VAL A 245 -20.38 -1.76 41.94
CA VAL A 245 -20.72 -1.66 40.51
C VAL A 245 -22.09 -2.27 40.17
N THR A 246 -22.38 -3.47 40.67
CA THR A 246 -23.65 -4.18 40.43
C THR A 246 -24.86 -3.42 40.99
N ALA A 247 -24.72 -2.78 42.15
CA ALA A 247 -25.78 -1.94 42.72
C ALA A 247 -26.02 -0.67 41.90
N ALA A 248 -24.95 -0.04 41.39
CA ALA A 248 -25.08 1.12 40.51
C ALA A 248 -25.78 0.75 39.19
N CYS A 249 -25.43 -0.40 38.61
CA CYS A 249 -26.11 -0.96 37.45
C CYS A 249 -27.59 -1.26 37.71
N ALA A 250 -27.93 -1.83 38.88
CA ALA A 250 -29.32 -2.04 39.29
C ALA A 250 -30.10 -0.72 39.41
N ILE A 251 -29.49 0.33 39.97
CA ILE A 251 -30.09 1.66 40.06
C ILE A 251 -30.28 2.28 38.66
N ALA A 252 -29.31 2.13 37.76
CA ALA A 252 -29.43 2.62 36.39
C ALA A 252 -30.54 1.90 35.62
N LEU A 253 -30.68 0.58 35.80
CA LEU A 253 -31.78 -0.19 35.23
C LEU A 253 -33.13 0.24 35.79
N ALA A 254 -33.23 0.42 37.12
CA ALA A 254 -34.43 0.89 37.81
C ALA A 254 -34.92 2.28 37.35
N LYS A 255 -34.02 3.13 36.82
CA LYS A 255 -34.40 4.42 36.22
C LYS A 255 -35.11 4.28 34.88
N GLN A 256 -34.81 3.21 34.13
CA GLN A 256 -35.27 3.02 32.76
C GLN A 256 -36.52 2.14 32.67
N CYS A 257 -36.66 1.17 33.59
CA CYS A 257 -37.83 0.32 33.69
C CYS A 257 -38.39 0.30 35.11
N ARG A 258 -39.67 -0.07 35.26
CA ARG A 258 -40.34 -0.25 36.57
C ARG A 258 -40.46 -1.73 36.94
N SER A 259 -39.45 -2.53 36.65
CA SER A 259 -39.46 -3.98 36.87
C SER A 259 -39.28 -4.33 38.35
N LYS A 260 -39.40 -5.62 38.67
CA LYS A 260 -39.07 -6.13 40.00
C LYS A 260 -37.61 -6.58 40.02
N ILE A 261 -36.86 -6.23 41.06
CA ILE A 261 -35.41 -6.47 41.13
C ILE A 261 -35.07 -7.34 42.35
N ALA A 262 -34.44 -8.49 42.13
CA ALA A 262 -33.88 -9.34 43.16
C ALA A 262 -32.35 -9.20 43.19
N LEU A 263 -31.82 -8.57 44.24
CA LEU A 263 -30.37 -8.42 44.43
C LEU A 263 -29.82 -9.58 45.27
N TRP A 264 -28.83 -10.28 44.76
CA TRP A 264 -28.26 -11.49 45.38
C TRP A 264 -26.81 -11.25 45.81
N GLY A 265 -26.49 -11.53 47.08
CA GLY A 265 -25.10 -11.47 47.55
C GLY A 265 -24.88 -12.25 48.86
N ARG A 266 -23.63 -12.26 49.35
CA ARG A 266 -23.25 -13.04 50.55
C ARG A 266 -23.37 -12.29 51.87
N SER A 267 -23.68 -10.99 51.84
CA SER A 267 -23.85 -10.19 53.05
C SER A 267 -25.19 -10.55 53.70
N LYS A 268 -25.26 -10.46 55.03
CA LYS A 268 -26.53 -10.66 55.74
C LYS A 268 -27.57 -9.64 55.24
N PRO A 269 -28.87 -9.99 55.25
CA PRO A 269 -29.93 -9.04 54.95
C PRO A 269 -29.85 -7.77 55.82
N PRO A 270 -30.31 -6.61 55.33
CA PRO A 270 -30.30 -5.38 56.09
C PRO A 270 -30.98 -5.54 57.45
N PHE A 271 -30.39 -4.96 58.49
CA PHE A 271 -30.86 -5.00 59.87
C PHE A 271 -30.89 -3.58 60.48
N GLU A 272 -31.65 -3.41 61.56
CA GLU A 272 -31.73 -2.13 62.26
C GLU A 272 -30.49 -1.88 63.13
N GLU A 273 -29.90 -0.69 62.98
CA GLU A 273 -28.68 -0.33 63.69
C GLU A 273 -28.96 0.06 65.15
N PRO A 274 -28.02 -0.22 66.08
CA PRO A 274 -28.10 0.26 67.44
C PRO A 274 -28.17 1.79 67.51
N ALA A 275 -28.95 2.31 68.46
CA ALA A 275 -29.18 3.75 68.61
C ALA A 275 -27.88 4.57 68.75
N TRP A 276 -26.85 4.01 69.39
CA TRP A 276 -25.55 4.67 69.60
C TRP A 276 -24.73 4.87 68.32
N LEU A 277 -25.07 4.21 67.21
CA LEU A 277 -24.36 4.37 65.93
C LEU A 277 -25.06 5.39 65.00
N LYS A 278 -26.30 5.81 65.32
CA LYS A 278 -27.06 6.78 64.52
C LYS A 278 -26.38 8.16 64.55
N GLY A 279 -26.32 8.83 63.39
CA GLY A 279 -25.71 10.16 63.23
C GLY A 279 -24.17 10.16 63.16
N MET A 280 -23.55 8.99 63.03
CA MET A 280 -22.10 8.86 62.83
C MET A 280 -21.78 8.55 61.37
N ASP A 281 -21.42 9.57 60.59
CA ASP A 281 -21.36 9.44 59.12
C ASP A 281 -19.95 9.22 58.58
N THR A 282 -18.91 9.40 59.41
CA THR A 282 -17.53 9.16 58.99
C THR A 282 -16.98 7.82 59.51
N PRO A 283 -16.07 7.17 58.76
CA PRO A 283 -15.41 5.94 59.20
C PRO A 283 -14.75 6.07 60.59
N ALA A 284 -14.18 7.24 60.89
CA ALA A 284 -13.53 7.52 62.16
C ALA A 284 -14.53 7.56 63.33
N GLN A 285 -15.68 8.23 63.15
CA GLN A 285 -16.75 8.29 64.15
C GLN A 285 -17.32 6.88 64.40
N MET A 286 -17.63 6.14 63.34
CA MET A 286 -18.17 4.78 63.45
C MET A 286 -17.20 3.84 64.17
N LYS A 287 -15.90 3.83 63.78
CA LYS A 287 -14.89 2.99 64.43
C LYS A 287 -14.71 3.34 65.91
N LYS A 288 -14.74 4.63 66.27
CA LYS A 288 -14.66 5.09 67.67
C LYS A 288 -15.87 4.62 68.48
N ALA A 289 -17.07 4.71 67.95
CA ALA A 289 -18.28 4.25 68.65
C ALA A 289 -18.37 2.74 68.76
N ILE A 290 -17.94 2.01 67.72
CA ILE A 290 -17.83 0.54 67.74
C ILE A 290 -16.81 0.11 68.81
N PHE A 291 -15.66 0.77 68.88
CA PHE A 291 -14.66 0.50 69.92
C PHE A 291 -15.22 0.75 71.33
N ALA A 292 -16.03 1.80 71.51
CA ALA A 292 -16.58 2.18 72.81
C ALA A 292 -17.79 1.34 73.27
N ASN A 293 -18.62 0.83 72.35
CA ASN A 293 -19.93 0.27 72.69
C ASN A 293 -20.16 -1.18 72.22
N ALA A 294 -19.40 -1.71 71.25
CA ALA A 294 -19.68 -3.02 70.65
C ALA A 294 -19.00 -4.21 71.35
N PHE A 295 -18.12 -3.95 72.32
CA PHE A 295 -17.31 -4.98 72.99
C PHE A 295 -17.41 -4.81 74.52
N GLU A 296 -18.50 -5.29 75.12
CA GLU A 296 -18.79 -5.17 76.55
C GLU A 296 -17.82 -6.02 77.41
N LYS A 297 -16.64 -5.46 77.75
CA LYS A 297 -15.59 -5.93 78.70
C LYS A 297 -14.30 -6.51 78.09
N GLU A 298 -14.06 -6.39 76.78
CA GLU A 298 -12.77 -6.73 76.15
C GLU A 298 -12.19 -5.54 75.39
N LYS A 299 -10.85 -5.36 75.40
CA LYS A 299 -10.17 -4.44 74.46
C LYS A 299 -10.08 -5.13 73.09
N PRO A 300 -10.86 -4.73 72.08
CA PRO A 300 -10.86 -5.40 70.79
C PRO A 300 -9.56 -5.12 70.01
N THR A 301 -9.09 -6.11 69.26
CA THR A 301 -7.99 -5.89 68.31
C THR A 301 -8.45 -4.98 67.16
N PRO A 302 -7.54 -4.22 66.52
CA PRO A 302 -7.88 -3.39 65.36
C PRO A 302 -8.63 -4.17 64.25
N ALA A 303 -8.25 -5.42 64.02
CA ALA A 303 -8.93 -6.29 63.05
C ALA A 303 -10.39 -6.60 63.42
N ARG A 304 -10.72 -6.77 64.72
CA ARG A 304 -12.09 -6.99 65.20
C ARG A 304 -12.95 -5.73 65.06
N VAL A 305 -12.39 -4.56 65.38
CA VAL A 305 -13.07 -3.26 65.17
C VAL A 305 -13.34 -3.04 63.69
N GLU A 306 -12.35 -3.31 62.83
CA GLU A 306 -12.49 -3.18 61.38
C GLU A 306 -13.54 -4.14 60.81
N LYS A 307 -13.64 -5.36 61.35
CA LYS A 307 -14.66 -6.34 60.97
C LYS A 307 -16.07 -5.84 61.33
N GLN A 308 -16.27 -5.31 62.54
CA GLN A 308 -17.55 -4.75 62.96
C GLN A 308 -17.90 -3.47 62.19
N TYR A 309 -16.92 -2.60 61.94
CA TYR A 309 -17.11 -1.42 61.08
C TYR A 309 -17.59 -1.82 59.70
N ARG A 310 -16.91 -2.77 59.05
CA ARG A 310 -17.34 -3.29 57.74
C ARG A 310 -18.74 -3.90 57.79
N HIS A 311 -19.14 -4.53 58.89
CA HIS A 311 -20.49 -5.09 59.05
C HIS A 311 -21.57 -4.00 59.00
N PHE A 312 -21.44 -2.94 59.80
CA PHE A 312 -22.39 -1.81 59.79
C PHE A 312 -22.31 -0.96 58.52
N ALA A 313 -21.11 -0.65 58.02
CA ALA A 313 -20.96 0.09 56.77
C ALA A 313 -21.63 -0.64 55.60
N SER A 314 -21.46 -1.96 55.51
CA SER A 314 -22.14 -2.78 54.49
C SER A 314 -23.66 -2.74 54.64
N ASN A 315 -24.18 -2.73 55.87
CA ASN A 315 -25.62 -2.63 56.16
C ASN A 315 -26.20 -1.31 55.64
N ARG A 316 -25.53 -0.19 55.91
CA ARG A 316 -25.94 1.14 55.41
C ARG A 316 -25.93 1.21 53.89
N ASP A 317 -24.85 0.74 53.26
CA ASP A 317 -24.73 0.76 51.79
C ASP A 317 -25.86 -0.02 51.12
N ILE A 318 -26.17 -1.23 51.63
CA ILE A 318 -27.24 -2.06 51.09
C ILE A 318 -28.59 -1.36 51.29
N LYS A 319 -28.89 -0.88 52.51
CA LYS A 319 -30.16 -0.20 52.81
C LYS A 319 -30.36 1.03 51.93
N ALA A 320 -29.33 1.88 51.81
CA ALA A 320 -29.36 3.08 50.98
C ALA A 320 -29.58 2.74 49.49
N ASN A 321 -28.93 1.71 48.95
CA ASN A 321 -29.12 1.32 47.55
C ASN A 321 -30.51 0.72 47.29
N LEU A 322 -31.07 -0.05 48.22
CA LEU A 322 -32.44 -0.54 48.12
C LEU A 322 -33.45 0.62 48.11
N GLU A 323 -33.30 1.58 49.02
CA GLU A 323 -34.14 2.79 49.06
C GLU A 323 -34.03 3.61 47.76
N ARG A 324 -32.83 3.72 47.18
CA ARG A 324 -32.61 4.39 45.88
C ARG A 324 -33.35 3.70 44.73
N ILE A 325 -33.37 2.37 44.70
CA ILE A 325 -34.12 1.60 43.68
C ILE A 325 -35.64 1.80 43.88
N GLN A 326 -36.11 1.72 45.12
CA GLN A 326 -37.53 1.92 45.46
C GLN A 326 -38.04 3.32 45.09
N LYS A 327 -37.20 4.35 45.23
CA LYS A 327 -37.53 5.74 44.86
C LYS A 327 -37.93 5.89 43.38
N TRP A 328 -37.45 5.02 42.50
CA TRP A 328 -37.84 4.98 41.08
C TRP A 328 -39.12 4.18 40.79
N GLY A 329 -39.77 3.64 41.84
CA GLY A 329 -41.03 2.91 41.73
C GLY A 329 -40.87 1.42 41.40
N ASN A 330 -39.68 0.85 41.62
CA ASN A 330 -39.39 -0.57 41.44
C ASN A 330 -39.62 -1.34 42.74
N GLU A 331 -40.17 -2.56 42.65
CA GLU A 331 -40.20 -3.50 43.77
C GLU A 331 -38.83 -4.16 43.89
N VAL A 332 -38.18 -4.10 45.05
CA VAL A 332 -36.81 -4.64 45.24
C VAL A 332 -36.71 -5.49 46.50
N ALA A 333 -36.05 -6.64 46.38
CA ALA A 333 -35.76 -7.55 47.47
C ALA A 333 -34.28 -7.97 47.47
N TYR A 334 -33.71 -8.17 48.65
CA TYR A 334 -32.33 -8.63 48.84
C TYR A 334 -32.30 -10.05 49.38
N TYR A 335 -31.52 -10.92 48.75
CA TYR A 335 -31.36 -12.31 49.14
C TYR A 335 -29.89 -12.60 49.49
N CYS A 336 -29.69 -13.21 50.67
CA CYS A 336 -28.38 -13.66 51.12
C CYS A 336 -28.14 -15.09 50.62
N VAL A 337 -27.28 -15.24 49.60
CA VAL A 337 -27.02 -16.51 48.93
C VAL A 337 -25.59 -16.56 48.39
N ASP A 338 -24.91 -17.68 48.60
CA ASP A 338 -23.66 -18.00 47.91
C ASP A 338 -24.01 -18.73 46.61
N ILE A 339 -23.78 -18.07 45.48
CA ILE A 339 -24.19 -18.59 44.17
C ILE A 339 -23.42 -19.84 43.72
N ARG A 340 -22.34 -20.20 44.42
CA ARG A 340 -21.59 -21.45 44.17
C ARG A 340 -22.34 -22.67 44.69
N ASP A 341 -23.26 -22.49 45.63
CA ASP A 341 -24.08 -23.55 46.19
C ASP A 341 -25.37 -23.70 45.38
N LYS A 342 -25.44 -24.75 44.56
CA LYS A 342 -26.55 -25.00 43.64
C LYS A 342 -27.88 -25.20 44.38
N ASP A 343 -27.87 -25.84 45.54
CA ASP A 343 -29.09 -26.13 46.29
C ASP A 343 -29.65 -24.85 46.91
N LEU A 344 -28.78 -24.01 47.48
CA LEU A 344 -29.18 -22.68 47.97
C LEU A 344 -29.68 -21.76 46.85
N VAL A 345 -29.08 -21.84 45.66
CA VAL A 345 -29.54 -21.10 44.49
C VAL A 345 -30.94 -21.54 44.07
N ASN A 346 -31.18 -22.85 43.98
CA ASN A 346 -32.51 -23.39 43.65
C ASN A 346 -33.58 -22.96 44.67
N GLU A 347 -33.30 -23.13 45.96
CA GLU A 347 -34.22 -22.75 47.03
C GLU A 347 -34.54 -21.24 47.00
N THR A 348 -33.52 -20.42 46.77
CA THR A 348 -33.69 -18.95 46.70
C THR A 348 -34.43 -18.55 45.43
N MET A 349 -34.19 -19.21 44.30
CA MET A 349 -34.86 -18.93 43.04
C MET A 349 -36.35 -19.28 43.09
N GLU A 350 -36.72 -20.36 43.77
CA GLU A 350 -38.12 -20.67 44.07
C GLU A 350 -38.79 -19.58 44.90
N LYS A 351 -38.10 -19.07 45.94
CA LYS A 351 -38.59 -17.96 46.77
C LYS A 351 -38.79 -16.69 45.93
N VAL A 352 -37.82 -16.33 45.09
CA VAL A 352 -37.91 -15.20 44.16
C VAL A 352 -39.11 -15.37 43.23
N THR A 353 -39.27 -16.56 42.65
CA THR A 353 -40.36 -16.84 41.70
C THR A 353 -41.73 -16.74 42.36
N ARG A 354 -41.86 -17.22 43.60
CA ARG A 354 -43.12 -17.13 44.39
C ARG A 354 -43.42 -15.70 44.82
N GLN A 355 -42.41 -14.90 45.19
CA GLN A 355 -42.60 -13.55 45.73
C GLN A 355 -42.74 -12.48 44.64
N LEU A 356 -41.90 -12.54 43.61
CA LEU A 356 -41.79 -11.50 42.59
C LEU A 356 -42.40 -11.94 41.26
N GLY A 357 -42.30 -13.20 40.88
CA GLY A 357 -42.76 -13.75 39.61
C GLY A 357 -41.64 -14.42 38.79
N PRO A 358 -41.94 -14.90 37.57
CA PRO A 358 -40.94 -15.59 36.73
C PRO A 358 -39.79 -14.66 36.35
N VAL A 359 -38.57 -15.18 36.40
CA VAL A 359 -37.35 -14.42 36.05
C VAL A 359 -37.27 -14.23 34.54
N THR A 360 -37.13 -12.97 34.11
CA THR A 360 -37.05 -12.59 32.70
C THR A 360 -35.76 -11.84 32.36
N ALA A 361 -34.97 -11.43 33.36
CA ALA A 361 -33.64 -10.89 33.16
C ALA A 361 -32.66 -11.44 34.19
N LEU A 362 -31.49 -11.87 33.75
CA LEU A 362 -30.40 -12.32 34.61
C LEU A 362 -29.16 -11.47 34.36
N ILE A 363 -28.67 -10.79 35.39
CA ILE A 363 -27.44 -9.98 35.35
C ILE A 363 -26.43 -10.61 36.30
N HIS A 364 -25.36 -11.17 35.72
CA HIS A 364 -24.31 -11.87 36.45
C HIS A 364 -23.08 -10.98 36.64
N GLY A 365 -23.00 -10.34 37.81
CA GLY A 365 -21.88 -9.48 38.22
C GLY A 365 -21.05 -10.02 39.38
N ALA A 366 -21.27 -11.28 39.79
CA ALA A 366 -20.51 -11.88 40.87
C ALA A 366 -19.08 -12.24 40.41
N GLY A 367 -18.13 -12.07 41.32
CA GLY A 367 -16.73 -12.37 41.07
C GLY A 367 -15.87 -12.10 42.30
N VAL A 368 -14.70 -12.72 42.32
CA VAL A 368 -13.63 -12.51 43.31
C VAL A 368 -12.28 -12.47 42.59
N LEU A 369 -11.25 -11.95 43.25
CA LEU A 369 -9.88 -11.87 42.73
C LEU A 369 -8.93 -12.55 43.73
N GLU A 370 -7.94 -13.25 43.21
CA GLU A 370 -6.87 -13.95 43.96
C GLU A 370 -5.53 -13.75 43.22
N ASP A 371 -5.16 -12.50 42.95
CA ASP A 371 -4.07 -12.18 42.01
C ASP A 371 -2.72 -12.81 42.41
N LYS A 372 -2.16 -13.60 41.50
CA LYS A 372 -0.91 -14.36 41.68
C LYS A 372 -0.37 -14.81 40.33
N LEU A 373 0.94 -14.76 40.12
CA LEU A 373 1.57 -15.22 38.87
C LEU A 373 1.24 -16.70 38.62
N ILE A 374 1.19 -17.13 37.35
CA ILE A 374 0.78 -18.47 36.94
C ILE A 374 1.54 -19.55 37.74
N CYS A 375 2.86 -19.43 37.84
CA CYS A 375 3.74 -20.39 38.53
C CYS A 375 3.63 -20.36 40.07
N GLU A 376 3.00 -19.35 40.65
CA GLU A 376 2.87 -19.21 42.11
C GLU A 376 1.42 -19.41 42.59
N LYS A 377 0.49 -19.59 41.65
CA LYS A 377 -0.93 -19.69 41.92
C LYS A 377 -1.35 -21.13 42.19
N THR A 378 -2.14 -21.35 43.24
CA THR A 378 -2.57 -22.71 43.61
C THR A 378 -3.86 -23.13 42.88
N PRO A 379 -4.10 -24.44 42.71
CA PRO A 379 -5.38 -24.97 42.20
C PRO A 379 -6.61 -24.49 42.99
N ASP A 380 -6.52 -24.36 44.31
CA ASP A 380 -7.64 -23.90 45.14
C ASP A 380 -7.95 -22.42 44.93
N GLN A 381 -6.92 -21.58 44.74
CA GLN A 381 -7.11 -20.17 44.38
C GLN A 381 -7.75 -20.04 43.00
N PHE A 382 -7.30 -20.84 42.02
CA PHE A 382 -7.93 -20.93 40.70
C PHE A 382 -9.41 -21.28 40.82
N LYS A 383 -9.74 -22.37 41.54
CA LYS A 383 -11.13 -22.82 41.73
C LYS A 383 -11.99 -21.72 42.35
N ASN A 384 -11.51 -21.05 43.40
CA ASN A 384 -12.27 -20.00 44.07
C ASN A 384 -12.68 -18.86 43.11
N VAL A 385 -11.78 -18.41 42.22
CA VAL A 385 -12.07 -17.36 41.23
C VAL A 385 -12.95 -17.90 40.10
N PHE A 386 -12.56 -19.04 39.52
CA PHE A 386 -13.21 -19.62 38.35
C PHE A 386 -14.64 -20.07 38.66
N GLU A 387 -14.85 -20.85 39.72
CA GLU A 387 -16.17 -21.39 40.10
C GLU A 387 -17.14 -20.28 40.53
N THR A 388 -16.66 -19.20 41.16
CA THR A 388 -17.53 -18.06 41.52
C THR A 388 -18.20 -17.44 40.30
N LYS A 389 -17.50 -17.36 39.16
CA LYS A 389 -18.05 -16.83 37.90
C LYS A 389 -18.80 -17.91 37.12
N ILE A 390 -18.19 -19.07 36.94
CA ILE A 390 -18.69 -20.07 35.98
C ILE A 390 -19.75 -20.96 36.61
N ASN A 391 -19.43 -21.66 37.71
CA ASN A 391 -20.41 -22.50 38.39
C ASN A 391 -21.55 -21.66 38.96
N GLY A 392 -21.26 -20.45 39.44
CA GLY A 392 -22.26 -19.48 39.86
C GLY A 392 -23.26 -19.11 38.76
N LEU A 393 -22.78 -18.85 37.54
CA LEU A 393 -23.65 -18.61 36.38
C LEU A 393 -24.46 -19.86 36.01
N PHE A 394 -23.84 -21.05 35.99
CA PHE A 394 -24.55 -22.30 35.66
C PHE A 394 -25.64 -22.65 36.68
N ALA A 395 -25.40 -22.43 37.97
CA ALA A 395 -26.43 -22.60 39.01
C ALA A 395 -27.62 -21.64 38.78
N LEU A 396 -27.35 -20.38 38.43
CA LEU A 396 -28.41 -19.41 38.12
C LEU A 396 -29.17 -19.78 36.84
N LEU A 397 -28.48 -20.18 35.76
CA LEU A 397 -29.12 -20.56 34.50
C LEU A 397 -29.94 -21.84 34.61
N SER A 398 -29.50 -22.81 35.42
CA SER A 398 -30.23 -24.07 35.62
C SER A 398 -31.45 -23.93 36.54
N SER A 399 -31.53 -22.85 37.32
CA SER A 399 -32.65 -22.58 38.25
C SER A 399 -33.76 -21.70 37.65
N VAL A 400 -33.57 -21.17 36.43
CA VAL A 400 -34.56 -20.34 35.74
C VAL A 400 -35.10 -21.02 34.48
N ASP A 401 -36.33 -20.66 34.12
CA ASP A 401 -36.90 -20.96 32.81
C ASP A 401 -36.23 -20.09 31.74
N GLN A 402 -35.20 -20.65 31.08
CA GLN A 402 -34.36 -19.90 30.15
C GLN A 402 -35.11 -19.41 28.90
N ASP A 403 -36.28 -19.98 28.57
CA ASP A 403 -37.09 -19.57 27.41
C ASP A 403 -37.94 -18.32 27.71
N LYS A 404 -38.05 -17.95 28.99
CA LYS A 404 -38.67 -16.69 29.42
C LYS A 404 -37.68 -15.54 29.57
N LEU A 405 -36.38 -15.82 29.44
CA LEU A 405 -35.36 -14.77 29.55
C LEU A 405 -35.40 -13.85 28.33
N LYS A 406 -35.56 -12.56 28.60
CA LYS A 406 -35.39 -11.46 27.63
C LYS A 406 -33.95 -10.94 27.63
N TYR A 407 -33.28 -10.97 28.77
CA TYR A 407 -31.91 -10.46 28.92
C TYR A 407 -31.03 -11.40 29.74
N LEU A 408 -29.82 -11.64 29.25
CA LEU A 408 -28.74 -12.33 29.95
C LEU A 408 -27.47 -11.48 29.86
N VAL A 409 -27.14 -10.75 30.91
CA VAL A 409 -25.99 -9.84 30.93
C VAL A 409 -24.91 -10.41 31.82
N MET A 410 -23.71 -10.60 31.29
CA MET A 410 -22.55 -11.11 32.03
C MET A 410 -21.48 -10.04 32.14
N PHE A 411 -21.02 -9.79 33.36
CA PHE A 411 -19.90 -8.89 33.60
C PHE A 411 -18.61 -9.66 33.43
N SER A 412 -18.02 -9.48 32.25
CA SER A 412 -16.70 -9.96 31.90
C SER A 412 -15.65 -8.90 32.27
N SER A 413 -14.43 -9.04 31.75
CA SER A 413 -13.30 -8.15 32.04
C SER A 413 -12.42 -7.99 30.81
N VAL A 414 -11.80 -6.82 30.64
CA VAL A 414 -10.71 -6.61 29.67
C VAL A 414 -9.58 -7.64 29.81
N ALA A 415 -9.39 -8.21 31.00
CA ALA A 415 -8.42 -9.28 31.25
C ALA A 415 -8.72 -10.56 30.43
N ALA A 416 -9.98 -10.83 30.06
CA ALA A 416 -10.29 -11.91 29.12
C ALA A 416 -9.63 -11.63 27.76
N ARG A 417 -9.86 -10.43 27.19
CA ARG A 417 -9.42 -10.07 25.84
C ARG A 417 -7.91 -9.87 25.69
N PHE A 418 -7.25 -9.28 26.69
CA PHE A 418 -5.82 -8.94 26.62
C PHE A 418 -4.93 -9.83 27.50
N GLY A 419 -5.51 -10.65 28.38
CA GLY A 419 -4.79 -11.20 29.52
C GLY A 419 -4.50 -10.11 30.57
N ASN A 420 -4.06 -10.52 31.75
CA ASN A 420 -3.47 -9.59 32.73
C ASN A 420 -2.52 -10.34 33.67
N THR A 421 -1.34 -9.75 33.92
CA THR A 421 -0.33 -10.34 34.81
C THR A 421 -0.92 -10.62 36.19
N GLY A 422 -0.77 -11.86 36.66
CA GLY A 422 -1.27 -12.32 37.94
C GLY A 422 -2.75 -12.74 37.93
N GLN A 423 -3.44 -12.68 36.80
CA GLN A 423 -4.90 -12.90 36.71
C GLN A 423 -5.28 -13.97 35.69
N CYS A 424 -4.52 -15.07 35.61
CA CYS A 424 -4.76 -16.11 34.59
C CYS A 424 -6.14 -16.77 34.72
N ASP A 425 -6.50 -17.25 35.90
CA ASP A 425 -7.81 -17.82 36.23
C ASP A 425 -8.97 -16.84 36.02
N TYR A 426 -8.78 -15.56 36.37
CA TYR A 426 -9.75 -14.51 36.14
C TYR A 426 -9.93 -14.24 34.64
N ALA A 427 -8.84 -14.16 33.87
CA ALA A 427 -8.89 -14.04 32.42
C ALA A 427 -9.61 -15.24 31.79
N MET A 428 -9.28 -16.46 32.20
CA MET A 428 -9.91 -17.70 31.74
C MET A 428 -11.42 -17.70 32.05
N ALA A 429 -11.82 -17.38 33.29
CA ALA A 429 -13.22 -17.36 33.69
C ALA A 429 -14.03 -16.30 32.93
N ASN A 430 -13.48 -15.11 32.73
CA ASN A 430 -14.18 -14.06 31.98
C ASN A 430 -14.26 -14.38 30.47
N GLU A 431 -13.25 -15.03 29.89
CA GLU A 431 -13.31 -15.51 28.50
C GLU A 431 -14.40 -16.60 28.34
N VAL A 432 -14.57 -17.47 29.33
CA VAL A 432 -15.69 -18.44 29.34
C VAL A 432 -17.04 -17.71 29.36
N LEU A 433 -17.21 -16.65 30.16
CA LEU A 433 -18.43 -15.84 30.14
C LEU A 433 -18.71 -15.26 28.74
N ASN A 434 -17.66 -14.79 28.05
CA ASN A 434 -17.78 -14.28 26.68
C ASN A 434 -18.31 -15.37 25.73
N LYS A 435 -17.76 -16.58 25.78
CA LYS A 435 -18.21 -17.68 24.90
C LYS A 435 -19.58 -18.22 25.27
N ILE A 436 -19.94 -18.24 26.55
CA ILE A 436 -21.31 -18.57 26.97
C ILE A 436 -22.30 -17.54 26.41
N ALA A 437 -21.96 -16.25 26.39
CA ALA A 437 -22.80 -15.23 25.79
C ALA A 437 -23.05 -15.50 24.31
N GLN A 438 -21.99 -15.79 23.56
CA GLN A 438 -22.07 -16.13 22.13
C GLN A 438 -22.96 -17.35 21.89
N ALA A 439 -22.72 -18.44 22.63
CA ALA A 439 -23.51 -19.66 22.54
C ALA A 439 -24.99 -19.44 22.91
N LYS A 440 -25.27 -18.63 23.94
CA LYS A 440 -26.63 -18.32 24.37
C LYS A 440 -27.36 -17.40 23.40
N GLN A 441 -26.71 -16.39 22.82
CA GLN A 441 -27.33 -15.55 21.79
C GLN A 441 -27.70 -16.37 20.56
N LEU A 442 -26.84 -17.32 20.15
CA LEU A 442 -27.10 -18.21 19.02
C LEU A 442 -28.27 -19.17 19.29
N THR A 443 -28.28 -19.81 20.47
CA THR A 443 -29.32 -20.79 20.83
C THR A 443 -30.64 -20.14 21.28
N ARG A 444 -30.62 -18.87 21.67
CA ARG A 444 -31.82 -18.11 22.10
C ARG A 444 -31.85 -16.73 21.46
N PRO A 445 -32.22 -16.62 20.17
CA PRO A 445 -32.29 -15.33 19.48
C PRO A 445 -33.27 -14.32 20.11
N HIS A 446 -34.26 -14.80 20.86
CA HIS A 446 -35.24 -13.96 21.58
C HIS A 446 -34.69 -13.37 22.89
N CYS A 447 -33.59 -13.90 23.41
CA CYS A 447 -32.92 -13.42 24.61
C CYS A 447 -31.70 -12.61 24.19
N ARG A 448 -31.59 -11.36 24.66
CA ARG A 448 -30.41 -10.54 24.48
C ARG A 448 -29.32 -11.01 25.44
N ALA A 449 -28.42 -11.87 24.95
CA ALA A 449 -27.28 -12.36 25.69
C ALA A 449 -26.04 -11.53 25.36
N ILE A 450 -25.46 -10.87 26.36
CA ILE A 450 -24.30 -9.98 26.19
C ILE A 450 -23.25 -10.21 27.28
N ALA A 451 -21.99 -10.21 26.88
CA ALA A 451 -20.84 -10.15 27.79
C ALA A 451 -20.13 -8.81 27.63
N ILE A 452 -20.04 -8.07 28.74
CA ILE A 452 -19.39 -6.76 28.76
C ILE A 452 -18.03 -6.91 29.44
N ASN A 453 -16.97 -6.78 28.66
CA ASN A 453 -15.59 -6.80 29.11
C ASN A 453 -15.23 -5.43 29.69
N TRP A 454 -15.46 -5.28 31.00
CA TRP A 454 -15.22 -4.03 31.68
C TRP A 454 -13.73 -3.75 31.90
N GLY A 455 -13.31 -2.53 31.59
CA GLY A 455 -12.09 -1.92 32.12
C GLY A 455 -12.20 -1.65 33.62
N PRO A 456 -11.14 -1.15 34.26
CA PRO A 456 -11.16 -0.89 35.70
C PRO A 456 -12.16 0.22 36.04
N TRP A 457 -13.04 -0.02 37.01
CA TRP A 457 -14.02 0.95 37.50
C TRP A 457 -13.44 1.83 38.60
N ASP A 458 -13.91 3.09 38.72
CA ASP A 458 -13.59 3.98 39.84
C ASP A 458 -14.40 3.61 41.10
N GLY A 459 -14.19 2.38 41.57
CA GLY A 459 -14.84 1.76 42.71
C GLY A 459 -15.08 0.25 42.51
N GLY A 460 -15.68 -0.41 43.50
CA GLY A 460 -15.88 -1.86 43.48
C GLY A 460 -14.60 -2.64 43.85
N MET A 461 -14.05 -3.42 42.91
CA MET A 461 -12.84 -4.23 43.13
C MET A 461 -11.53 -3.42 43.09
N VAL A 462 -11.58 -2.18 42.62
CA VAL A 462 -10.44 -1.26 42.59
C VAL A 462 -10.35 -0.54 43.94
N THR A 463 -9.30 -0.80 44.70
CA THR A 463 -8.99 -0.08 45.95
C THR A 463 -8.22 1.21 45.67
N ASP A 464 -8.11 2.13 46.64
CA ASP A 464 -7.34 3.38 46.48
C ASP A 464 -5.86 3.14 46.10
N ALA A 465 -5.28 2.01 46.54
CA ALA A 465 -3.92 1.61 46.17
C ALA A 465 -3.84 1.17 44.69
N LEU A 466 -4.82 0.39 44.21
CA LEU A 466 -4.94 -0.02 42.81
C LEU A 466 -5.28 1.17 41.89
N LYS A 467 -6.12 2.10 42.36
CA LYS A 467 -6.44 3.35 41.64
C LYS A 467 -5.17 4.15 41.31
N ARG A 468 -4.29 4.36 42.31
CA ARG A 468 -2.99 5.02 42.09
C ARG A 468 -2.08 4.27 41.11
N GLU A 469 -2.15 2.95 41.08
CA GLU A 469 -1.35 2.14 40.14
C GLU A 469 -1.91 2.21 38.71
N PHE A 470 -3.24 2.22 38.53
CA PHE A 470 -3.87 2.46 37.24
C PHE A 470 -3.59 3.88 36.72
N GLU A 471 -3.67 4.89 37.59
CA GLU A 471 -3.30 6.29 37.27
C GLU A 471 -1.83 6.40 36.82
N LYS A 472 -0.89 5.74 37.51
CA LYS A 472 0.53 5.67 37.10
C LYS A 472 0.76 5.02 35.74
N ARG A 473 -0.08 4.06 35.37
CA ARG A 473 -0.05 3.38 34.07
C ARG A 473 -0.88 4.10 32.99
N HIS A 474 -1.43 5.28 33.32
CA HIS A 474 -2.33 6.06 32.48
C HIS A 474 -3.58 5.28 32.01
N ILE A 475 -4.00 4.28 32.79
CA ILE A 475 -5.22 3.51 32.55
C ILE A 475 -6.37 4.26 33.21
N GLU A 476 -7.29 4.76 32.38
CA GLU A 476 -8.40 5.56 32.86
C GLU A 476 -9.52 4.72 33.47
N LEU A 477 -9.93 5.07 34.68
CA LEU A 477 -10.99 4.39 35.41
C LEU A 477 -12.38 4.78 34.86
N ILE A 478 -13.27 3.78 34.76
CA ILE A 478 -14.66 3.97 34.37
C ILE A 478 -15.43 4.59 35.55
N PRO A 479 -15.99 5.80 35.42
CA PRO A 479 -16.85 6.36 36.46
C PRO A 479 -18.08 5.46 36.68
N ILE A 480 -18.45 5.22 37.95
CA ILE A 480 -19.51 4.28 38.30
C ILE A 480 -20.84 4.59 37.60
N GLN A 481 -21.26 5.87 37.54
CA GLN A 481 -22.52 6.21 36.86
C GLN A 481 -22.43 5.96 35.35
N ALA A 482 -21.31 6.32 34.71
CA ALA A 482 -21.13 6.17 33.27
C ALA A 482 -21.13 4.69 32.85
N GLY A 483 -20.41 3.83 33.58
CA GLY A 483 -20.42 2.39 33.30
C GLY A 483 -21.81 1.78 33.53
N ALA A 484 -22.52 2.19 34.58
CA ALA A 484 -23.86 1.69 34.86
C ALA A 484 -24.87 2.07 33.76
N GLN A 485 -24.77 3.28 33.23
CA GLN A 485 -25.56 3.72 32.07
C GLN A 485 -25.17 2.95 30.80
N GLN A 486 -23.88 2.71 30.60
CA GLN A 486 -23.39 1.93 29.45
C GLN A 486 -23.96 0.51 29.44
N MET A 487 -24.05 -0.16 30.59
CA MET A 487 -24.70 -1.48 30.67
C MET A 487 -26.14 -1.42 30.13
N VAL A 488 -26.91 -0.42 30.55
CA VAL A 488 -28.30 -0.26 30.09
C VAL A 488 -28.33 0.07 28.60
N ALA A 489 -27.38 0.86 28.09
CA ALA A 489 -27.27 1.13 26.66
C ALA A 489 -26.99 -0.15 25.84
N GLU A 490 -26.12 -1.05 26.32
CA GLU A 490 -25.87 -2.35 25.64
C GLU A 490 -27.09 -3.27 25.67
N MET A 491 -27.84 -3.27 26.78
CA MET A 491 -29.10 -4.02 26.87
C MET A 491 -30.12 -3.49 25.86
N GLY A 492 -30.18 -2.17 25.65
CA GLY A 492 -31.03 -1.52 24.64
C GLY A 492 -30.42 -1.45 23.24
N ASN A 493 -29.28 -2.09 22.98
CA ASN A 493 -28.68 -2.00 21.65
C ASN A 493 -29.52 -2.80 20.63
N ALA A 494 -29.93 -2.12 19.55
CA ALA A 494 -30.74 -2.72 18.49
C ALA A 494 -29.96 -3.75 17.66
N ASP A 495 -28.63 -3.68 17.66
CA ASP A 495 -27.78 -4.68 17.01
C ASP A 495 -27.66 -5.96 17.88
N GLY A 496 -28.52 -6.93 17.58
CA GLY A 496 -28.55 -8.23 18.25
C GLY A 496 -27.33 -9.12 17.95
N SER A 497 -26.52 -8.80 16.94
CA SER A 497 -25.29 -9.56 16.61
C SER A 497 -24.11 -9.19 17.51
N CYS A 498 -24.18 -8.03 18.15
CA CYS A 498 -23.16 -7.52 19.04
C CYS A 498 -23.24 -8.20 20.43
N VAL A 499 -22.53 -9.31 20.63
CA VAL A 499 -22.63 -10.14 21.85
C VAL A 499 -21.50 -9.88 22.85
N GLU A 500 -20.29 -9.69 22.37
CA GLU A 500 -19.11 -9.44 23.19
C GLU A 500 -18.60 -8.03 22.93
N VAL A 501 -18.55 -7.21 23.97
CA VAL A 501 -18.10 -5.81 23.87
C VAL A 501 -17.02 -5.51 24.89
N VAL A 502 -16.13 -4.58 24.56
CA VAL A 502 -15.10 -4.07 25.46
C VAL A 502 -15.41 -2.61 25.77
N VAL A 503 -15.44 -2.27 27.06
CA VAL A 503 -15.82 -0.93 27.54
C VAL A 503 -14.76 -0.39 28.52
N GLY A 504 -14.26 0.83 28.28
CA GLY A 504 -13.23 1.48 29.12
C GLY A 504 -13.32 3.00 29.14
N GLY A 505 -12.66 3.67 30.10
CA GLY A 505 -12.58 5.13 30.17
C GLY A 505 -11.88 5.74 28.95
N THR A 506 -10.78 5.11 28.56
CA THR A 506 -10.14 5.14 27.24
C THR A 506 -9.50 3.75 27.06
N ILE A 507 -9.95 2.94 26.10
CA ILE A 507 -9.38 1.58 25.91
C ILE A 507 -8.06 1.74 25.17
N PRO A 508 -6.94 1.15 25.66
CA PRO A 508 -5.67 1.21 24.94
C PRO A 508 -5.85 0.57 23.56
N SER A 509 -5.78 1.37 22.50
CA SER A 509 -5.31 0.85 21.22
C SER A 509 -3.87 0.40 21.44
N ASP A 510 -3.52 -0.82 21.05
CA ASP A 510 -2.21 -1.41 21.29
C ASP A 510 -1.05 -0.41 21.13
N VAL A 511 -0.15 -0.43 22.13
CA VAL A 511 1.00 0.47 22.37
C VAL A 511 0.60 1.79 23.05
N PRO A 512 1.14 2.11 24.24
CA PRO A 512 1.06 3.44 24.80
C PRO A 512 1.71 4.43 23.81
N GLU A 513 0.94 5.38 23.27
CA GLU A 513 1.53 6.68 22.94
C GLU A 513 1.18 7.64 24.09
N PRO A 514 2.04 7.75 25.13
CA PRO A 514 2.34 9.09 25.61
C PRO A 514 2.73 9.91 24.38
N SER A 515 2.53 11.22 24.37
CA SER A 515 3.25 12.06 23.42
C SER A 515 4.74 11.80 23.62
N ALA A 516 5.30 10.83 22.90
CA ALA A 516 6.67 10.43 23.05
C ALA A 516 7.44 11.68 22.68
N VAL A 517 8.29 12.16 23.58
CA VAL A 517 9.18 13.25 23.26
C VAL A 517 10.08 12.72 22.15
N MET A 518 9.82 13.16 20.93
CA MET A 518 10.58 12.77 19.74
C MET A 518 11.60 13.85 19.44
N ASN A 519 12.77 13.43 19.01
CA ASN A 519 13.82 14.35 18.60
C ASN A 519 13.76 14.53 17.09
N LYS A 520 14.02 15.75 16.64
CA LYS A 520 14.29 16.04 15.25
C LYS A 520 15.59 15.36 14.83
N VAL A 521 15.52 14.44 13.87
CA VAL A 521 16.69 13.67 13.41
C VAL A 521 17.24 14.16 12.06
N LEU A 522 16.33 14.49 11.14
CA LEU A 522 16.70 15.03 9.83
C LEU A 522 15.60 15.95 9.28
N THR A 523 15.95 16.69 8.23
CA THR A 523 15.05 17.54 7.46
C THR A 523 15.29 17.24 6.00
N GLN A 524 14.22 17.14 5.22
CA GLN A 524 14.29 16.98 3.78
C GLN A 524 13.48 18.09 3.11
N THR A 525 14.05 18.71 2.08
CA THR A 525 13.34 19.69 1.25
C THR A 525 12.83 18.99 0.01
N PHE A 526 11.54 19.18 -0.28
CA PHE A 526 10.90 18.72 -1.51
C PHE A 526 10.57 19.93 -2.39
N SER A 527 11.10 19.89 -3.61
CA SER A 527 10.79 20.79 -4.73
C SER A 527 11.26 20.13 -6.03
N ILE A 528 10.78 20.58 -7.19
CA ILE A 528 11.22 20.08 -8.51
C ILE A 528 12.75 20.24 -8.69
N GLN A 529 13.34 21.24 -8.04
CA GLN A 529 14.78 21.52 -8.13
C GLN A 529 15.63 20.72 -7.14
N ASP A 530 15.08 20.37 -5.98
CA ASP A 530 15.81 19.70 -4.90
C ASP A 530 15.57 18.18 -4.89
N SER A 531 14.46 17.73 -5.46
CA SER A 531 13.97 16.35 -5.49
C SER A 531 13.30 16.06 -6.84
N CYS A 532 14.08 15.90 -7.91
CA CYS A 532 13.55 15.88 -9.28
C CYS A 532 12.50 14.78 -9.53
N ILE A 533 12.58 13.66 -8.80
CA ILE A 533 11.68 12.51 -8.95
C ILE A 533 10.20 12.83 -8.66
N ILE A 534 9.89 13.88 -7.90
CA ILE A 534 8.49 14.22 -7.62
C ILE A 534 7.75 14.76 -8.86
N GLU A 535 8.49 15.22 -9.87
CA GLU A 535 7.93 15.65 -11.15
C GLU A 535 7.34 14.47 -11.94
N ASP A 536 7.81 13.27 -11.65
CA ASP A 536 7.34 12.00 -12.23
C ASP A 536 6.13 11.43 -11.49
N HIS A 537 5.69 12.06 -10.39
CA HIS A 537 4.55 11.64 -9.57
C HIS A 537 3.57 12.82 -9.37
N LYS A 538 2.77 13.10 -10.42
CA LYS A 538 1.81 14.21 -10.43
C LYS A 538 0.37 13.72 -10.35
N ILE A 539 -0.39 14.31 -9.43
CA ILE A 539 -1.83 14.10 -9.32
C ILE A 539 -2.48 15.46 -9.51
N ASP A 540 -3.42 15.57 -10.46
CA ASP A 540 -4.08 16.82 -10.83
C ASP A 540 -3.07 17.91 -11.25
N ASN A 541 -2.09 17.51 -12.09
CA ASN A 541 -0.91 18.30 -12.50
C ASN A 541 0.03 18.79 -11.38
N ALA A 542 -0.26 18.51 -10.11
CA ALA A 542 0.57 18.94 -9.01
C ALA A 542 1.57 17.85 -8.62
N PRO A 543 2.87 18.16 -8.47
CA PRO A 543 3.84 17.22 -7.92
C PRO A 543 3.45 16.83 -6.49
N VAL A 544 3.35 15.52 -6.24
CA VAL A 544 3.02 14.95 -4.93
C VAL A 544 4.16 14.04 -4.50
N VAL A 545 4.61 14.14 -3.25
CA VAL A 545 5.64 13.23 -2.73
C VAL A 545 5.04 11.83 -2.54
N PRO A 546 5.61 10.78 -3.16
CA PRO A 546 5.16 9.40 -2.98
C PRO A 546 5.23 8.94 -1.51
N LEU A 547 4.26 8.12 -1.09
CA LEU A 547 4.32 7.45 0.22
C LEU A 547 5.60 6.60 0.35
N ALA A 548 6.09 6.03 -0.75
CA ALA A 548 7.32 5.25 -0.77
C ALA A 548 8.55 6.04 -0.30
N LEU A 549 8.70 7.31 -0.71
CA LEU A 549 9.77 8.19 -0.23
C LEU A 549 9.61 8.54 1.25
N MET A 550 8.37 8.68 1.74
CA MET A 550 8.11 8.91 3.17
C MET A 550 8.49 7.72 4.03
N VAL A 551 8.25 6.50 3.55
CA VAL A 551 8.66 5.25 4.22
C VAL A 551 10.18 5.18 4.31
N ASP A 552 10.92 5.48 3.23
CA ASP A 552 12.39 5.52 3.29
C ASP A 552 12.90 6.61 4.25
N LEU A 553 12.31 7.82 4.23
CA LEU A 553 12.69 8.90 5.15
C LEU A 553 12.56 8.51 6.63
N LEU A 554 11.47 7.81 6.99
CA LEU A 554 11.26 7.29 8.34
C LEU A 554 12.28 6.19 8.68
N ALA A 555 12.60 5.30 7.74
CA ALA A 555 13.61 4.26 7.92
C ALA A 555 15.00 4.85 8.15
N CYS A 556 15.46 5.75 7.28
CA CYS A 556 16.75 6.44 7.42
C CYS A 556 16.82 7.27 8.70
N GLY A 557 15.72 7.95 9.07
CA GLY A 557 15.63 8.67 10.34
C GLY A 557 15.85 7.73 11.52
N ALA A 558 15.21 6.56 11.52
CA ALA A 558 15.35 5.58 12.60
C ALA A 558 16.77 5.01 12.71
N GLU A 559 17.42 4.66 11.60
CA GLU A 559 18.81 4.18 11.59
C GLU A 559 19.78 5.27 12.09
N LYS A 560 19.61 6.51 11.63
CA LYS A 560 20.46 7.63 12.05
C LYS A 560 20.34 7.95 13.54
N ASN A 561 19.14 7.80 14.10
CA ASN A 561 18.89 8.00 15.53
C ASN A 561 19.39 6.83 16.39
N ASN A 562 19.63 5.66 15.80
CA ASN A 562 20.03 4.45 16.50
C ASN A 562 21.22 3.76 15.81
N PRO A 563 22.44 4.34 15.91
CA PRO A 563 23.63 3.80 15.25
C PRO A 563 23.92 2.36 15.66
N GLY A 564 24.27 1.52 14.67
CA GLY A 564 24.59 0.10 14.86
C GLY A 564 23.43 -0.85 14.56
N LEU A 565 22.20 -0.35 14.47
CA LEU A 565 21.03 -1.10 14.02
C LEU A 565 20.71 -0.78 12.56
N GLN A 566 20.16 -1.75 11.83
CA GLN A 566 19.67 -1.58 10.46
C GLN A 566 18.14 -1.69 10.40
N PHE A 567 17.54 -1.04 9.41
CA PHE A 567 16.11 -1.09 9.15
C PHE A 567 15.66 -2.51 8.78
N ALA A 568 14.68 -3.03 9.52
CA ALA A 568 14.13 -4.37 9.32
C ALA A 568 12.63 -4.37 8.99
N GLY A 569 11.95 -3.22 9.09
CA GLY A 569 10.55 -3.08 8.72
C GLY A 569 9.83 -1.92 9.41
N MET A 570 8.51 -1.86 9.25
CA MET A 570 7.65 -0.91 9.95
C MET A 570 6.34 -1.57 10.38
N GLU A 571 5.69 -0.98 11.36
CA GLU A 571 4.33 -1.30 11.77
C GLU A 571 3.46 -0.05 11.79
N LYS A 572 2.16 -0.24 11.57
CA LYS A 572 1.13 0.81 11.67
C LYS A 572 1.49 2.05 10.84
N VAL A 573 1.95 1.84 9.61
CA VAL A 573 2.26 2.95 8.71
C VAL A 573 0.96 3.59 8.28
N GLN A 574 0.84 4.90 8.53
CA GLN A 574 -0.34 5.67 8.18
C GLN A 574 0.06 6.93 7.41
N LEU A 575 -0.56 7.12 6.24
CA LEU A 575 -0.56 8.37 5.50
C LEU A 575 -1.71 9.24 6.03
N LEU A 576 -1.37 10.36 6.66
CA LEU A 576 -2.34 11.30 7.24
C LEU A 576 -2.64 12.46 6.28
N LYS A 577 -1.61 12.97 5.60
CA LYS A 577 -1.75 14.06 4.63
C LYS A 577 -0.62 14.04 3.61
N GLY A 578 -0.95 14.04 2.32
CA GLY A 578 0.02 14.15 1.23
C GLY A 578 0.86 15.44 1.33
N ILE A 579 2.09 15.37 0.82
CA ILE A 579 2.98 16.53 0.68
C ILE A 579 2.91 16.99 -0.77
N VAL A 580 2.45 18.22 -1.00
CA VAL A 580 2.27 18.80 -2.33
C VAL A 580 3.08 20.10 -2.40
N PRO A 581 4.33 20.07 -2.92
CA PRO A 581 5.15 21.27 -3.01
C PRO A 581 4.65 22.33 -3.99
N GLY A 582 3.90 21.92 -5.02
CA GLY A 582 3.56 22.80 -6.16
C GLY A 582 4.83 23.35 -6.82
N ASP A 583 4.81 24.63 -7.20
CA ASP A 583 5.99 25.34 -7.74
C ASP A 583 6.97 25.79 -6.65
N GLY A 584 6.63 25.57 -5.38
CA GLY A 584 7.38 26.03 -4.22
C GLY A 584 8.32 24.99 -3.63
N LYS A 585 8.79 25.27 -2.41
CA LYS A 585 9.57 24.33 -1.59
C LYS A 585 8.79 23.97 -0.33
N VAL A 586 8.78 22.70 0.03
CA VAL A 586 8.25 22.23 1.30
C VAL A 586 9.36 21.56 2.10
N ASN A 587 9.63 22.10 3.29
CA ASN A 587 10.60 21.51 4.22
C ASN A 587 9.85 20.58 5.17
N VAL A 588 10.20 19.30 5.14
CA VAL A 588 9.67 18.32 6.08
C VAL A 588 10.72 17.93 7.11
N GLN A 589 10.24 17.65 8.30
CA GLN A 589 11.01 17.24 9.45
C GLN A 589 10.65 15.80 9.81
N VAL A 590 11.67 14.97 10.02
CA VAL A 590 11.50 13.60 10.52
C VAL A 590 11.88 13.59 11.99
N ASP A 591 10.89 13.27 12.81
CA ASP A 591 11.06 13.11 14.26
C ASP A 591 11.05 11.63 14.61
N ILE A 592 12.02 11.19 15.42
CA ILE A 592 12.13 9.81 15.89
C ILE A 592 12.15 9.82 17.42
N GLY A 593 11.39 8.91 18.02
CA GLY A 593 11.35 8.74 19.46
C GLY A 593 12.49 7.89 19.99
N LYS A 594 12.38 7.57 21.28
CA LYS A 594 13.30 6.66 21.94
C LYS A 594 13.06 5.24 21.43
N CYS A 595 14.14 4.55 21.05
CA CYS A 595 14.08 3.15 20.71
C CYS A 595 13.85 2.28 21.96
N VAL A 596 12.92 1.33 21.84
CA VAL A 596 12.53 0.38 22.87
C VAL A 596 12.75 -1.02 22.33
N THR A 597 13.46 -1.84 23.09
CA THR A 597 13.66 -3.25 22.75
C THR A 597 12.54 -4.09 23.32
N ILE A 598 11.86 -4.84 22.46
CA ILE A 598 10.83 -5.82 22.82
C ILE A 598 11.23 -7.13 22.13
N ASP A 599 11.42 -8.21 22.88
CA ASP A 599 11.73 -9.55 22.34
C ASP A 599 12.90 -9.61 21.35
N HIS A 600 14.01 -8.92 21.66
CA HIS A 600 15.20 -8.79 20.80
C HIS A 600 14.96 -8.05 19.47
N GLN A 601 13.84 -7.37 19.34
CA GLN A 601 13.51 -6.49 18.24
C GLN A 601 13.47 -5.05 18.75
N HIS A 602 13.99 -4.13 17.94
CA HIS A 602 14.15 -2.73 18.33
C HIS A 602 13.09 -1.89 17.64
N PHE A 603 12.19 -1.27 18.42
CA PHE A 603 11.11 -0.45 17.89
C PHE A 603 11.34 1.02 18.22
N THR A 604 11.10 1.89 17.26
CA THR A 604 11.11 3.34 17.51
C THR A 604 9.97 4.03 16.79
N PRO A 605 9.18 4.89 17.47
CA PRO A 605 8.13 5.63 16.80
C PRO A 605 8.75 6.73 15.92
N GLY A 606 8.16 6.94 14.74
CA GLY A 606 8.59 7.98 13.81
C GLY A 606 7.41 8.73 13.21
N ARG A 607 7.61 10.02 12.94
CA ARG A 607 6.64 10.85 12.20
C ARG A 607 7.31 11.83 11.26
N ILE A 608 6.59 12.21 10.21
CA ILE A 608 6.98 13.27 9.28
C ILE A 608 6.05 14.46 9.48
N THR A 609 6.62 15.65 9.67
CA THR A 609 5.88 16.90 9.87
C THR A 609 6.38 18.04 8.99
N SER A 610 5.55 19.05 8.76
CA SER A 610 5.96 20.31 8.12
C SER A 610 5.30 21.51 8.82
N SER A 611 5.76 22.71 8.50
CA SER A 611 5.17 23.96 9.00
C SER A 611 4.03 24.42 8.08
N GLY A 612 2.82 24.54 8.62
CA GLY A 612 1.66 25.08 7.89
C GLY A 612 1.63 26.61 7.84
N LYS A 613 0.74 27.16 6.99
CA LYS A 613 0.61 28.61 6.71
C LYS A 613 0.36 29.50 7.95
N ASN A 614 -0.14 28.93 9.05
CA ASN A 614 -0.45 29.65 10.29
C ASN A 614 0.50 29.29 11.45
N GLY A 615 1.66 28.69 11.17
CA GLY A 615 2.59 28.18 12.19
C GLY A 615 2.14 26.86 12.85
N LEU A 616 0.99 26.30 12.43
CA LEU A 616 0.52 24.98 12.87
C LEU A 616 1.36 23.87 12.24
N THR A 617 1.81 22.91 13.04
CA THR A 617 2.50 21.71 12.56
C THR A 617 1.53 20.79 11.82
N ILE A 618 1.84 20.46 10.58
CA ILE A 618 1.10 19.48 9.79
C ILE A 618 1.81 18.14 9.90
N GLN A 619 1.09 17.09 10.27
CA GLN A 619 1.62 15.73 10.28
C GLN A 619 1.23 15.01 8.98
N HIS A 620 2.23 14.46 8.28
CA HIS A 620 2.06 13.84 6.97
C HIS A 620 1.99 12.31 7.07
N ALA A 621 2.88 11.71 7.84
CA ALA A 621 2.95 10.27 8.03
C ALA A 621 3.41 9.91 9.45
N ARG A 622 3.07 8.70 9.90
CA ARG A 622 3.61 8.09 11.12
C ARG A 622 3.76 6.59 10.98
N ALA A 623 4.68 6.02 11.77
CA ALA A 623 4.93 4.59 11.84
C ALA A 623 5.62 4.21 13.16
N GLN A 624 5.59 2.92 13.50
CA GLN A 624 6.56 2.30 14.41
C GLN A 624 7.62 1.62 13.56
N VAL A 625 8.85 2.12 13.59
CA VAL A 625 9.96 1.60 12.80
C VAL A 625 10.62 0.44 13.54
N LEU A 626 10.76 -0.69 12.86
CA LEU A 626 11.45 -1.88 13.34
C LEU A 626 12.90 -1.87 12.85
N LEU A 627 13.82 -1.99 13.79
CA LEU A 627 15.25 -2.09 13.61
C LEU A 627 15.75 -3.45 14.13
N ALA A 628 16.85 -3.94 13.56
CA ALA A 628 17.49 -5.19 14.00
C ALA A 628 19.02 -5.10 13.85
N ASP A 629 19.75 -5.94 14.57
CA ASP A 629 21.19 -6.13 14.34
C ASP A 629 21.43 -6.86 13.00
N THR A 630 20.60 -7.86 12.70
CA THR A 630 20.68 -8.69 11.49
C THR A 630 19.27 -8.99 10.98
N LEU A 631 19.08 -8.94 9.66
CA LEU A 631 17.80 -9.26 9.05
C LEU A 631 17.43 -10.74 9.25
N PRO A 632 16.14 -11.06 9.44
CA PRO A 632 15.67 -12.43 9.53
C PRO A 632 15.87 -13.18 8.20
N GLN A 633 16.04 -14.50 8.27
CA GLN A 633 16.16 -15.33 7.07
C GLN A 633 14.91 -15.23 6.18
N PRO A 634 15.08 -15.17 4.84
CA PRO A 634 13.96 -15.21 3.89
C PRO A 634 13.03 -16.40 4.10
N PRO A 635 11.70 -16.20 4.13
CA PRO A 635 10.75 -17.31 4.12
C PRO A 635 10.81 -18.06 2.79
N VAL A 636 10.59 -19.38 2.84
CA VAL A 636 10.54 -20.22 1.63
C VAL A 636 9.16 -20.09 0.99
N LEU A 637 9.10 -19.61 -0.26
CA LEU A 637 7.88 -19.55 -1.05
C LEU A 637 7.46 -20.98 -1.47
N ALA A 638 6.32 -21.46 -0.99
CA ALA A 638 5.80 -22.77 -1.38
C ALA A 638 5.38 -22.78 -2.86
N LYS A 639 5.59 -23.90 -3.57
CA LYS A 639 5.17 -24.07 -4.99
C LYS A 639 3.66 -23.85 -5.22
N SER A 640 2.84 -23.88 -4.16
CA SER A 640 1.40 -23.63 -4.21
C SER A 640 1.00 -22.14 -4.14
N VAL A 641 1.95 -21.21 -4.19
CA VAL A 641 1.70 -19.76 -4.27
C VAL A 641 1.43 -19.30 -5.72
N SER A 642 1.43 -20.23 -6.68
CA SER A 642 0.97 -19.97 -8.05
C SER A 642 -0.44 -19.39 -8.00
N MET A 643 -0.57 -18.12 -8.35
CA MET A 643 -1.85 -17.52 -8.66
C MET A 643 -2.22 -17.99 -10.06
N ASP A 644 -3.45 -18.46 -10.26
CA ASP A 644 -4.00 -18.62 -11.61
C ASP A 644 -4.28 -17.21 -12.12
N LEU A 645 -3.36 -16.70 -12.93
CA LEU A 645 -3.41 -15.36 -13.49
C LEU A 645 -3.75 -15.46 -14.97
N ASP A 646 -4.73 -14.67 -15.37
CA ASP A 646 -5.05 -14.47 -16.78
C ASP A 646 -4.06 -13.45 -17.39
N PRO A 647 -3.73 -13.59 -18.68
CA PRO A 647 -2.94 -12.60 -19.39
C PRO A 647 -3.61 -11.22 -19.35
N TRP A 648 -2.80 -10.19 -19.17
CA TRP A 648 -3.28 -8.81 -19.21
C TRP A 648 -3.28 -8.29 -20.66
N GLU A 649 -4.39 -7.72 -21.14
CA GLU A 649 -4.61 -7.46 -22.57
C GLU A 649 -4.01 -6.15 -23.11
N ILE A 650 -3.64 -5.19 -22.26
CA ILE A 650 -3.05 -3.91 -22.69
C ILE A 650 -1.54 -3.86 -22.39
N SER A 651 -0.78 -3.12 -23.20
CA SER A 651 0.66 -2.96 -22.95
C SER A 651 0.94 -2.10 -21.71
N MET A 652 2.16 -2.18 -21.16
CA MET A 652 2.57 -1.28 -20.08
C MET A 652 2.54 0.19 -20.50
N ASP A 653 2.91 0.51 -21.74
CA ASP A 653 2.80 1.87 -22.27
C ASP A 653 1.34 2.34 -22.24
N GLN A 654 0.40 1.48 -22.66
CA GLN A 654 -1.04 1.78 -22.57
C GLN A 654 -1.50 1.94 -21.12
N ALA A 655 -1.03 1.10 -20.19
CA ALA A 655 -1.38 1.20 -18.78
C ALA A 655 -0.88 2.52 -18.16
N TYR A 656 0.34 2.95 -18.48
CA TYR A 656 0.87 4.26 -18.09
C TYR A 656 0.19 5.42 -18.83
N GLU A 657 -0.32 5.22 -20.04
CA GLU A 657 -1.05 6.22 -20.81
C GLU A 657 -2.52 6.39 -20.37
N THR A 658 -3.15 5.37 -19.81
CA THR A 658 -4.61 5.37 -19.57
C THR A 658 -5.02 5.17 -18.12
N ILE A 659 -4.20 4.51 -17.28
CA ILE A 659 -4.58 4.12 -15.91
C ILE A 659 -3.70 4.80 -14.86
N LEU A 660 -2.38 4.76 -15.04
CA LEU A 660 -1.42 5.29 -14.08
C LEU A 660 -1.10 6.76 -14.38
N PHE A 661 -0.76 7.53 -13.33
CA PHE A 661 -0.38 8.95 -13.42
C PHE A 661 1.14 9.18 -13.40
N HIS A 662 1.93 8.10 -13.35
CA HIS A 662 3.37 8.16 -13.21
C HIS A 662 4.05 8.46 -14.55
N GLU A 663 5.06 9.33 -14.53
CA GLU A 663 5.91 9.71 -15.68
C GLU A 663 7.37 9.26 -15.46
N GLY A 664 8.22 9.46 -16.46
CA GLY A 664 9.67 9.40 -16.33
C GLY A 664 10.22 8.13 -15.68
N GLU A 665 11.01 8.28 -14.61
CA GLU A 665 11.65 7.17 -13.90
C GLU A 665 10.68 6.37 -13.01
N LEU A 666 9.50 6.89 -12.69
CA LEU A 666 8.46 6.16 -11.96
C LEU A 666 7.54 5.33 -12.87
N GLN A 667 7.78 5.34 -14.18
CA GLN A 667 7.31 4.29 -15.08
C GLN A 667 8.15 3.02 -14.91
N CYS A 668 8.15 2.48 -13.68
CA CYS A 668 9.09 1.46 -13.22
C CYS A 668 8.57 0.03 -13.37
N ILE A 669 7.27 -0.19 -13.56
CA ILE A 669 6.73 -1.51 -13.90
C ILE A 669 7.13 -1.82 -15.34
N SER A 670 7.96 -2.85 -15.49
CA SER A 670 8.47 -3.33 -16.77
C SER A 670 7.53 -4.31 -17.46
N ASP A 671 6.73 -5.07 -16.71
CA ASP A 671 5.82 -6.08 -17.25
C ASP A 671 4.70 -6.42 -16.26
N ILE A 672 3.52 -6.77 -16.77
CA ILE A 672 2.42 -7.37 -16.00
C ILE A 672 2.37 -8.85 -16.39
N CYS A 673 2.84 -9.71 -15.49
CA CYS A 673 2.90 -11.15 -15.75
C CYS A 673 1.50 -11.78 -15.80
N GLY A 674 0.53 -11.19 -15.10
CA GLY A 674 -0.88 -11.54 -15.21
C GLY A 674 -1.72 -10.98 -14.06
N VAL A 675 -3.04 -11.10 -14.18
CA VAL A 675 -4.03 -10.61 -13.20
C VAL A 675 -5.13 -11.63 -12.98
N SER A 676 -5.78 -11.56 -11.82
CA SER A 676 -7.03 -12.26 -11.53
C SER A 676 -7.92 -11.40 -10.62
N SER A 677 -9.11 -11.91 -10.32
CA SER A 677 -9.99 -11.36 -9.28
C SER A 677 -9.41 -11.43 -7.86
N LYS A 678 -8.23 -12.03 -7.65
CA LYS A 678 -7.60 -12.18 -6.34
C LYS A 678 -6.20 -11.57 -6.25
N GLY A 679 -5.61 -11.13 -7.35
CA GLY A 679 -4.28 -10.53 -7.32
C GLY A 679 -3.71 -10.19 -8.69
N ILE A 680 -2.53 -9.58 -8.69
CA ILE A 680 -1.73 -9.23 -9.88
C ILE A 680 -0.26 -9.53 -9.61
N GLU A 681 0.46 -9.93 -10.65
CA GLU A 681 1.91 -10.12 -10.63
C GLU A 681 2.55 -9.14 -11.61
N VAL A 682 3.54 -8.39 -11.13
CA VAL A 682 4.27 -7.40 -11.94
C VAL A 682 5.78 -7.51 -11.74
N MET A 683 6.54 -7.08 -12.75
CA MET A 683 7.99 -6.97 -12.72
C MET A 683 8.42 -5.50 -12.66
N THR A 684 9.36 -5.16 -11.78
CA THR A 684 9.95 -3.82 -11.66
C THR A 684 11.47 -3.91 -11.49
N THR A 685 12.15 -2.78 -11.35
CA THR A 685 13.59 -2.71 -11.05
C THR A 685 13.87 -1.84 -9.81
N THR A 686 15.03 -2.05 -9.18
CA THR A 686 15.51 -1.21 -8.07
C THR A 686 15.82 0.23 -8.51
N ALA A 687 15.61 1.17 -7.58
CA ALA A 687 15.86 2.59 -7.78
C ALA A 687 17.33 2.89 -8.14
N PRO A 688 17.61 4.02 -8.83
CA PRO A 688 18.97 4.53 -8.96
C PRO A 688 19.52 5.01 -7.61
N ASP A 689 20.80 5.41 -7.58
CA ASP A 689 21.40 5.99 -6.38
C ASP A 689 20.62 7.22 -5.90
N ILE A 690 20.54 7.41 -4.58
CA ILE A 690 19.80 8.51 -3.96
C ILE A 690 20.19 9.90 -4.48
N SER A 691 21.44 10.08 -4.90
CA SER A 691 21.94 11.34 -5.49
C SER A 691 21.39 11.63 -6.88
N ALA A 692 20.83 10.63 -7.58
CA ALA A 692 20.13 10.84 -8.84
C ALA A 692 18.81 11.59 -8.65
N TRP A 693 18.16 11.40 -7.49
CA TRP A 693 16.85 11.98 -7.20
C TRP A 693 16.92 13.22 -6.32
N TYR A 694 17.92 13.30 -5.45
CA TYR A 694 18.08 14.41 -4.53
C TYR A 694 19.35 15.20 -4.81
N LYS A 695 19.21 16.52 -4.93
CA LYS A 695 20.36 17.44 -4.96
C LYS A 695 21.16 17.40 -3.67
N THR A 696 20.47 17.22 -2.54
CA THR A 696 21.08 17.05 -1.21
C THR A 696 20.42 15.86 -0.52
N PRO A 697 20.99 14.65 -0.70
CA PRO A 697 20.45 13.42 -0.11
C PRO A 697 20.39 13.45 1.42
N HIS A 698 19.33 12.90 2.02
CA HIS A 698 19.20 12.72 3.47
C HIS A 698 20.05 11.57 4.02
N ALA A 699 20.46 10.64 3.16
CA ALA A 699 21.22 9.44 3.48
C ALA A 699 22.24 9.12 2.38
N ARG A 700 23.13 8.15 2.65
CA ARG A 700 24.12 7.66 1.66
C ARG A 700 23.54 6.64 0.68
N GLN A 701 22.45 5.97 1.06
CA GLN A 701 21.78 4.92 0.31
C GLN A 701 20.35 4.81 0.80
N TRP A 702 19.48 4.15 0.01
CA TRP A 702 18.13 3.80 0.41
C TRP A 702 18.14 2.78 1.56
N ALA A 703 17.32 3.00 2.59
CA ALA A 703 17.03 2.01 3.62
C ALA A 703 15.88 1.09 3.17
N MET A 704 14.92 1.65 2.44
CA MET A 704 13.87 0.92 1.72
C MET A 704 13.88 1.41 0.28
N ASP A 705 13.88 0.51 -0.70
CA ASP A 705 13.85 0.91 -2.11
C ASP A 705 12.51 1.59 -2.45
N PRO A 706 12.50 2.89 -2.76
CA PRO A 706 11.27 3.62 -2.99
C PRO A 706 10.63 3.30 -4.35
N MET A 707 11.40 2.91 -5.37
CA MET A 707 10.88 2.58 -6.69
C MET A 707 10.12 1.25 -6.65
N VAL A 708 10.69 0.26 -5.96
CA VAL A 708 10.06 -1.06 -5.76
C VAL A 708 8.79 -0.93 -4.93
N LEU A 709 8.82 -0.10 -3.88
CA LEU A 709 7.65 0.12 -3.03
C LEU A 709 6.54 0.88 -3.77
N ASP A 710 6.90 1.88 -4.58
CA ASP A 710 5.93 2.61 -5.40
C ASP A 710 5.34 1.73 -6.51
N ALA A 711 6.14 0.87 -7.16
CA ALA A 711 5.67 -0.13 -8.11
C ALA A 711 4.61 -1.07 -7.51
N ALA A 712 4.71 -1.41 -6.22
CA ALA A 712 3.68 -2.17 -5.52
C ALA A 712 2.36 -1.37 -5.43
N PHE A 713 2.42 -0.08 -5.11
CA PHE A 713 1.23 0.77 -5.07
C PHE A 713 0.64 0.99 -6.48
N GLN A 714 1.48 1.08 -7.51
CA GLN A 714 1.05 1.09 -8.91
C GLN A 714 0.34 -0.22 -9.29
N ALA A 715 0.84 -1.38 -8.86
CA ALA A 715 0.18 -2.67 -9.08
C ALA A 715 -1.21 -2.73 -8.42
N ALA A 716 -1.39 -2.11 -7.26
CA ALA A 716 -2.72 -1.99 -6.65
C ALA A 716 -3.68 -1.12 -7.48
N ILE A 717 -3.20 -0.02 -8.10
CA ILE A 717 -4.00 0.79 -9.02
C ILE A 717 -4.43 -0.04 -10.23
N LEU A 718 -3.49 -0.75 -10.86
CA LEU A 718 -3.76 -1.62 -12.02
C LEU A 718 -4.79 -2.70 -11.67
N TRP A 719 -4.59 -3.40 -10.56
CA TRP A 719 -5.54 -4.43 -10.12
C TRP A 719 -6.94 -3.86 -9.87
N THR A 720 -7.01 -2.68 -9.23
CA THR A 720 -8.28 -2.00 -8.93
C THR A 720 -8.98 -1.59 -10.22
N PHE A 721 -8.24 -1.05 -11.20
CA PHE A 721 -8.80 -0.65 -12.48
C PHE A 721 -9.38 -1.85 -13.23
N HIS A 722 -8.65 -2.96 -13.28
CA HIS A 722 -9.11 -4.19 -13.95
C HIS A 722 -10.40 -4.75 -13.35
N ASN A 723 -10.46 -4.84 -12.02
CA ASN A 723 -11.55 -5.53 -11.33
C ASN A 723 -12.72 -4.62 -10.96
N CYS A 724 -12.48 -3.31 -10.83
CA CYS A 724 -13.45 -2.35 -10.30
C CYS A 724 -13.76 -1.20 -11.26
N GLY A 725 -12.97 -1.00 -12.33
CA GLY A 725 -13.08 0.16 -13.21
C GLY A 725 -12.73 1.49 -12.54
N GLN A 726 -12.02 1.46 -11.40
CA GLN A 726 -11.65 2.63 -10.61
C GLN A 726 -10.14 2.65 -10.31
N ALA A 727 -9.63 3.79 -9.88
CA ALA A 727 -8.29 3.91 -9.33
C ALA A 727 -8.33 3.94 -7.79
N CYS A 728 -7.17 3.71 -7.16
CA CYS A 728 -7.01 3.80 -5.72
C CYS A 728 -5.75 4.57 -5.32
N LEU A 729 -5.68 5.06 -4.09
CA LEU A 729 -4.46 5.61 -3.49
C LEU A 729 -4.15 4.95 -2.14
N PRO A 730 -2.86 4.70 -1.83
CA PRO A 730 -2.47 4.02 -0.60
C PRO A 730 -2.79 4.89 0.63
N ALA A 731 -3.37 4.29 1.67
CA ALA A 731 -3.73 4.98 2.91
C ALA A 731 -2.92 4.50 4.11
N SER A 732 -2.76 3.18 4.25
CA SER A 732 -2.00 2.60 5.36
C SER A 732 -1.54 1.17 5.05
N PHE A 733 -0.62 0.67 5.87
CA PHE A 733 -0.37 -0.76 5.97
C PHE A 733 0.02 -1.17 7.38
N ALA A 734 -0.44 -2.36 7.79
CA ALA A 734 -0.27 -2.86 9.14
C ALA A 734 1.19 -3.21 9.44
N ASN A 735 1.88 -3.88 8.51
CA ASN A 735 3.31 -4.15 8.63
C ASN A 735 4.04 -4.19 7.29
N LEU A 736 5.30 -3.78 7.32
CA LEU A 736 6.35 -4.00 6.32
C LEU A 736 7.48 -4.78 6.99
N ARG A 737 8.02 -5.79 6.31
CA ARG A 737 9.15 -6.61 6.78
C ARG A 737 10.18 -6.79 5.68
N LEU A 738 11.45 -6.64 6.04
CA LEU A 738 12.59 -6.94 5.18
C LEU A 738 13.27 -8.21 5.67
N PHE A 739 13.57 -9.12 4.75
CA PHE A 739 14.28 -10.38 5.01
C PHE A 739 15.65 -10.40 4.33
N HIS A 740 15.83 -9.56 3.31
CA HIS A 740 17.11 -9.38 2.65
C HIS A 740 17.30 -7.90 2.35
N VAL A 741 18.55 -7.44 2.36
CA VAL A 741 18.88 -6.09 1.89
C VAL A 741 18.59 -6.04 0.39
N PHE A 742 17.91 -4.99 -0.07
CA PHE A 742 17.70 -4.79 -1.49
C PHE A 742 19.06 -4.71 -2.22
N PRO A 743 19.17 -5.24 -3.44
CA PRO A 743 20.39 -5.14 -4.22
C PRO A 743 20.86 -3.69 -4.32
N ARG A 744 22.11 -3.43 -3.94
CA ARG A 744 22.68 -2.06 -3.92
C ARG A 744 22.98 -1.50 -5.31
N GLN A 745 22.91 -2.33 -6.33
CA GLN A 745 23.11 -1.94 -7.71
C GLN A 745 21.75 -1.54 -8.29
N SER A 746 21.71 -0.42 -9.00
CA SER A 746 20.50 0.01 -9.72
C SER A 746 20.14 -1.00 -10.83
N GLY A 747 18.84 -1.14 -11.08
CA GLY A 747 18.34 -1.91 -12.23
C GLY A 747 18.16 -3.41 -11.97
N HIS A 748 18.29 -3.88 -10.73
CA HIS A 748 18.03 -5.27 -10.38
C HIS A 748 16.54 -5.56 -10.46
N LYS A 749 16.15 -6.68 -11.10
CA LYS A 749 14.73 -7.02 -11.26
C LYS A 749 14.14 -7.51 -9.95
N VAL A 750 12.96 -6.97 -9.63
CA VAL A 750 12.15 -7.41 -8.50
C VAL A 750 10.79 -7.77 -9.04
N ARG A 751 10.31 -8.94 -8.62
CA ARG A 751 8.93 -9.36 -8.90
C ARG A 751 8.05 -9.05 -7.71
N ILE A 752 6.87 -8.51 -7.97
CA ILE A 752 5.90 -8.12 -6.95
C ILE A 752 4.61 -8.91 -7.16
N LEU A 753 4.19 -9.61 -6.12
CA LEU A 753 2.90 -10.29 -6.06
C LEU A 753 1.99 -9.47 -5.15
N PHE A 754 0.92 -8.94 -5.69
CA PHE A 754 -0.14 -8.32 -4.91
C PHE A 754 -1.34 -9.26 -4.85
N SER A 755 -1.81 -9.55 -3.65
CA SER A 755 -3.02 -10.34 -3.45
C SER A 755 -4.04 -9.53 -2.66
N VAL A 756 -5.28 -9.55 -3.14
CA VAL A 756 -6.40 -8.83 -2.54
C VAL A 756 -7.23 -9.82 -1.72
N ASN A 757 -7.44 -9.50 -0.45
CA ASN A 757 -8.23 -10.33 0.46
C ASN A 757 -9.53 -9.65 0.92
N HIS A 758 -9.71 -8.37 0.59
CA HIS A 758 -10.96 -7.64 0.82
C HIS A 758 -11.12 -6.52 -0.20
N GLN A 759 -12.35 -6.34 -0.67
CA GLN A 759 -12.76 -5.26 -1.55
C GLN A 759 -14.19 -4.87 -1.15
N ASP A 760 -14.42 -3.57 -0.97
CA ASP A 760 -15.77 -3.00 -0.87
C ASP A 760 -15.95 -1.88 -1.92
N GLN A 761 -16.91 -0.95 -1.75
CA GLN A 761 -17.12 0.14 -2.70
C GLN A 761 -16.09 1.29 -2.60
N HIS A 762 -15.35 1.39 -1.49
CA HIS A 762 -14.53 2.55 -1.15
C HIS A 762 -13.08 2.19 -0.79
N LYS A 763 -12.76 0.91 -0.58
CA LYS A 763 -11.40 0.47 -0.26
C LYS A 763 -11.10 -0.94 -0.73
N ILE A 764 -9.81 -1.18 -0.92
CA ILE A 764 -9.23 -2.52 -1.08
C ILE A 764 -8.27 -2.80 0.06
N LYS A 765 -8.19 -4.07 0.46
CA LYS A 765 -7.13 -4.57 1.33
C LYS A 765 -6.44 -5.77 0.74
N GLY A 766 -5.14 -5.84 1.02
CA GLY A 766 -4.32 -6.91 0.51
C GLY A 766 -2.95 -6.97 1.16
N TYR A 767 -2.07 -7.71 0.51
CA TYR A 767 -0.70 -7.86 0.92
C TYR A 767 0.21 -8.02 -0.29
N PHE A 768 1.46 -7.57 -0.13
CA PHE A 768 2.49 -7.64 -1.15
C PHE A 768 3.60 -8.61 -0.73
N THR A 769 4.09 -9.37 -1.70
CA THR A 769 5.32 -10.17 -1.57
C THR A 769 6.31 -9.74 -2.63
N PHE A 770 7.54 -9.44 -2.23
CA PHE A 770 8.62 -9.00 -3.10
C PHE A 770 9.63 -10.13 -3.26
N LEU A 771 9.95 -10.48 -4.49
CA LEU A 771 10.84 -11.59 -4.83
C LEU A 771 12.00 -11.08 -5.69
N ASP A 772 13.20 -11.60 -5.43
CA ASP A 772 14.34 -11.43 -6.34
C ASP A 772 14.25 -12.37 -7.56
N GLU A 773 15.22 -12.28 -8.46
CA GLU A 773 15.33 -13.13 -9.66
C GLU A 773 15.46 -14.63 -9.35
N ASN A 774 15.88 -14.99 -8.12
CA ASN A 774 16.01 -16.37 -7.66
C ASN A 774 14.74 -16.89 -6.96
N ASN A 775 13.65 -16.12 -6.96
CA ASN A 775 12.41 -16.40 -6.23
C ASN A 775 12.57 -16.37 -4.69
N THR A 776 13.57 -15.66 -4.18
CA THR A 776 13.78 -15.45 -2.74
C THR A 776 12.94 -14.27 -2.28
N VAL A 777 12.21 -14.43 -1.18
CA VAL A 777 11.41 -13.34 -0.59
C VAL A 777 12.34 -12.31 0.05
N ILE A 778 12.39 -11.11 -0.51
CA ILE A 778 13.24 -10.02 0.00
C ILE A 778 12.49 -9.11 0.97
N ALA A 779 11.18 -8.91 0.75
CA ALA A 779 10.31 -8.12 1.62
C ALA A 779 8.85 -8.57 1.53
N SER A 780 8.02 -8.09 2.46
CA SER A 780 6.57 -8.24 2.40
C SER A 780 5.83 -7.08 3.08
N ILE A 781 4.61 -6.79 2.61
CA ILE A 781 3.69 -5.83 3.24
C ILE A 781 2.38 -6.56 3.54
N MET A 782 1.87 -6.45 4.77
CA MET A 782 0.58 -7.02 5.16
C MET A 782 -0.38 -5.95 5.64
N GLY A 783 -1.68 -6.20 5.41
CA GLY A 783 -2.74 -5.29 5.80
C GLY A 783 -2.65 -3.95 5.06
N PHE A 784 -2.20 -3.98 3.80
CA PHE A 784 -2.24 -2.82 2.92
C PHE A 784 -3.68 -2.40 2.72
N GLU A 785 -3.94 -1.10 2.85
CA GLU A 785 -5.25 -0.49 2.61
C GLU A 785 -5.09 0.67 1.64
N ALA A 786 -5.89 0.66 0.58
CA ALA A 786 -5.99 1.76 -0.36
C ALA A 786 -7.45 2.21 -0.51
N VAL A 787 -7.65 3.52 -0.65
CA VAL A 787 -8.96 4.15 -0.82
C VAL A 787 -9.26 4.24 -2.32
N MET A 788 -10.46 3.81 -2.70
CA MET A 788 -10.99 3.89 -4.06
C MET A 788 -11.92 5.08 -4.20
N ASP A 789 -11.79 5.80 -5.30
CA ASP A 789 -12.67 6.91 -5.64
C ASP A 789 -12.78 7.01 -7.18
N PRO A 790 -14.01 7.01 -7.75
CA PRO A 790 -14.22 7.11 -9.19
C PRO A 790 -13.59 8.35 -9.84
N GLY A 791 -13.53 9.48 -9.13
CA GLY A 791 -12.96 10.73 -9.61
C GLY A 791 -11.43 10.79 -9.56
N LEU A 792 -10.74 9.74 -9.12
CA LEU A 792 -9.28 9.69 -9.15
C LEU A 792 -8.73 9.56 -10.57
N LEU A 793 -9.40 8.81 -11.46
CA LEU A 793 -8.93 8.65 -12.84
C LEU A 793 -8.89 10.01 -13.58
N ASP A 794 -9.89 10.85 -13.37
CA ASP A 794 -9.94 12.22 -13.92
C ASP A 794 -8.79 13.09 -13.40
N LYS A 795 -8.32 12.85 -12.17
CA LYS A 795 -7.17 13.54 -11.57
C LYS A 795 -5.83 12.95 -11.97
N PHE A 796 -5.79 11.69 -12.40
CA PHE A 796 -4.56 11.02 -12.84
C PHE A 796 -4.15 11.46 -14.25
N LYS A 797 -5.10 11.95 -15.04
CA LYS A 797 -4.90 12.33 -16.45
C LYS A 797 -5.44 13.72 -16.72
N SER A 798 -4.55 14.69 -16.79
CA SER A 798 -4.92 16.05 -17.20
C SER A 798 -5.15 16.12 -18.70
N ALA A 799 -6.25 16.75 -19.11
CA ALA A 799 -6.51 17.00 -20.52
C ALA A 799 -5.40 17.87 -21.14
N PRO A 800 -4.91 17.55 -22.35
CA PRO A 800 -3.93 18.40 -23.03
C PRO A 800 -4.55 19.77 -23.35
N LEU A 801 -3.71 20.81 -23.42
CA LEU A 801 -4.16 22.14 -23.86
C LEU A 801 -4.67 22.06 -25.30
N PHE A 802 -3.95 21.32 -26.14
CA PHE A 802 -4.35 20.97 -27.49
C PHE A 802 -4.13 19.48 -27.69
N ASP A 803 -5.20 18.75 -27.97
CA ASP A 803 -5.13 17.35 -28.39
C ASP A 803 -4.75 17.23 -29.87
N ARG A 804 -4.55 15.99 -30.32
CA ARG A 804 -4.16 15.66 -31.69
C ARG A 804 -5.18 16.21 -32.71
N ASP A 805 -6.46 16.16 -32.38
CA ASP A 805 -7.53 16.62 -33.28
C ASP A 805 -7.48 18.12 -33.51
N LYS A 806 -7.26 18.93 -32.46
CA LYS A 806 -7.04 20.37 -32.60
C LYS A 806 -5.77 20.68 -33.41
N ILE A 807 -4.68 19.96 -33.17
CA ILE A 807 -3.44 20.18 -33.93
C ILE A 807 -3.63 19.79 -35.41
N LEU A 808 -4.34 18.70 -35.69
CA LEU A 808 -4.71 18.29 -37.04
C LEU A 808 -5.66 19.29 -37.72
N ALA A 809 -6.57 19.92 -36.97
CA ALA A 809 -7.40 20.99 -37.51
C ALA A 809 -6.54 22.17 -37.99
N PHE A 810 -5.46 22.52 -37.27
CA PHE A 810 -4.49 23.48 -37.79
C PHE A 810 -3.71 22.93 -39.01
N ALA A 811 -3.29 21.67 -39.01
CA ALA A 811 -2.51 21.08 -40.10
C ALA A 811 -3.30 20.96 -41.42
N GLN A 812 -4.56 20.54 -41.38
CA GLN A 812 -5.35 20.19 -42.57
C GLN A 812 -6.83 20.62 -42.55
N GLY A 813 -7.33 21.17 -41.45
CA GLY A 813 -8.72 21.62 -41.29
C GLY A 813 -8.84 23.14 -41.11
N ASN A 814 -9.79 23.57 -40.28
CA ASN A 814 -10.00 24.97 -39.93
C ASN A 814 -9.05 25.40 -38.80
N PRO A 815 -8.18 26.41 -38.99
CA PRO A 815 -7.32 26.93 -37.93
C PRO A 815 -8.09 27.43 -36.69
N SER A 816 -9.32 27.91 -36.84
CA SER A 816 -10.12 28.39 -35.70
C SER A 816 -10.56 27.27 -34.75
N ASP A 817 -10.69 26.02 -35.22
CA ASP A 817 -10.98 24.87 -34.35
C ASP A 817 -9.79 24.56 -33.41
N ALA A 818 -8.58 24.97 -33.81
CA ALA A 818 -7.40 24.94 -32.95
C ALA A 818 -7.32 26.19 -32.06
N PHE A 819 -7.19 27.37 -32.67
CA PHE A 819 -6.76 28.60 -31.99
C PHE A 819 -7.89 29.57 -31.63
N GLY A 820 -9.14 29.24 -31.95
CA GLY A 820 -10.32 30.02 -31.62
C GLY A 820 -10.54 31.23 -32.53
N GLU A 821 -11.33 32.19 -32.00
CA GLU A 821 -11.88 33.33 -32.76
C GLU A 821 -10.86 34.12 -33.61
N PRO A 822 -9.65 34.47 -33.13
CA PRO A 822 -8.71 35.27 -33.93
C PRO A 822 -8.29 34.60 -35.24
N TYR A 823 -8.43 33.27 -35.32
CA TYR A 823 -8.00 32.47 -36.47
C TYR A 823 -9.11 32.18 -37.48
N LYS A 824 -10.36 32.60 -37.24
CA LYS A 824 -11.48 32.41 -38.19
C LYS A 824 -11.23 33.02 -39.56
N VAL A 825 -10.48 34.12 -39.62
CA VAL A 825 -10.08 34.75 -40.89
C VAL A 825 -9.33 33.75 -41.79
N PHE A 826 -8.63 32.77 -41.21
CA PHE A 826 -7.87 31.77 -41.96
C PHE A 826 -8.67 30.52 -42.36
N ASP A 827 -9.94 30.43 -41.96
CA ASP A 827 -10.80 29.31 -42.35
C ASP A 827 -11.23 29.47 -43.82
N HIS A 828 -11.54 30.71 -44.24
CA HIS A 828 -12.12 30.98 -45.56
C HIS A 828 -11.60 32.25 -46.27
N GLU A 829 -11.10 33.26 -45.54
CA GLU A 829 -10.77 34.57 -46.13
C GLU A 829 -9.29 34.70 -46.49
N ARG A 830 -8.40 34.18 -45.64
CA ARG A 830 -6.95 34.27 -45.79
C ARG A 830 -6.31 32.89 -45.69
N GLU A 831 -5.18 32.71 -46.35
CA GLU A 831 -4.38 31.50 -46.21
C GLU A 831 -3.28 31.68 -45.16
N ILE A 832 -2.95 30.60 -44.47
CA ILE A 832 -1.91 30.55 -43.45
C ILE A 832 -0.95 29.39 -43.72
N ALA A 833 0.32 29.56 -43.36
CA ALA A 833 1.26 28.45 -43.31
C ALA A 833 0.75 27.34 -42.37
N ARG A 834 0.72 26.11 -42.87
CA ARG A 834 0.20 24.94 -42.18
C ARG A 834 1.33 24.15 -41.52
N LEU A 835 1.00 23.20 -40.65
CA LEU A 835 1.91 22.10 -40.31
C LEU A 835 1.85 21.01 -41.40
N PRO A 836 2.83 20.09 -41.45
CA PRO A 836 2.68 18.86 -42.21
C PRO A 836 1.45 18.07 -41.74
N ARG A 837 0.86 17.25 -42.62
CA ARG A 837 -0.25 16.33 -42.31
C ARG A 837 0.21 14.86 -42.42
N PRO A 838 -0.56 13.88 -41.89
CA PRO A 838 -0.24 12.48 -42.07
C PRO A 838 -0.01 12.13 -43.56
N PRO A 839 0.98 11.29 -43.88
CA PRO A 839 1.80 10.47 -42.97
C PRO A 839 3.05 11.17 -42.36
N TYR A 840 3.25 12.47 -42.58
CA TYR A 840 4.43 13.23 -42.11
C TYR A 840 4.18 14.11 -40.87
N PHE A 841 3.26 13.69 -40.01
CA PHE A 841 2.78 14.49 -38.88
C PHE A 841 3.20 13.87 -37.55
N PHE A 842 3.98 14.60 -36.77
CA PHE A 842 4.70 14.08 -35.61
C PHE A 842 4.42 14.87 -34.33
N MET A 843 3.16 15.25 -34.11
CA MET A 843 2.69 15.91 -32.89
C MET A 843 1.38 15.27 -32.41
N ASP A 844 1.33 14.80 -31.16
CA ASP A 844 0.11 14.23 -30.56
C ASP A 844 -0.62 15.18 -29.64
N ALA A 845 0.10 16.00 -28.89
CA ALA A 845 -0.52 16.95 -27.97
C ALA A 845 0.42 18.11 -27.65
N VAL A 846 -0.18 19.25 -27.28
CA VAL A 846 0.48 20.32 -26.53
C VAL A 846 -0.01 20.23 -25.09
N THR A 847 0.90 19.90 -24.17
CA THR A 847 0.57 19.67 -22.75
C THR A 847 0.80 20.92 -21.91
N LYS A 848 1.68 21.81 -22.35
CA LYS A 848 2.00 23.06 -21.65
C LYS A 848 2.37 24.16 -22.63
N ALA A 849 1.95 25.39 -22.33
CA ALA A 849 2.35 26.58 -23.07
C ALA A 849 2.50 27.77 -22.11
N ASP A 850 3.75 28.07 -21.72
CA ASP A 850 4.09 29.25 -20.92
C ASP A 850 4.13 30.54 -21.77
N HIS A 851 4.16 30.38 -23.10
CA HIS A 851 4.12 31.49 -24.04
C HIS A 851 2.71 32.12 -24.08
N PRO A 852 2.57 33.45 -24.12
CA PRO A 852 1.26 34.07 -24.30
C PRO A 852 0.69 33.79 -25.69
N ALA A 853 -0.61 33.48 -25.76
CA ALA A 853 -1.30 33.32 -27.05
C ALA A 853 -1.31 34.66 -27.82
N TRP A 854 -1.13 34.57 -29.14
CA TRP A 854 -1.26 35.67 -30.10
C TRP A 854 -0.31 36.86 -29.90
N GLN A 855 0.82 36.65 -29.22
CA GLN A 855 1.83 37.68 -29.02
C GLN A 855 3.14 37.26 -29.67
N THR A 856 3.53 37.89 -30.77
CA THR A 856 4.76 37.54 -31.49
C THR A 856 5.96 38.15 -30.78
N ALA A 857 6.48 37.48 -29.75
CA ALA A 857 7.59 37.94 -28.92
C ALA A 857 8.42 36.77 -28.37
N PRO A 858 9.70 36.97 -28.04
CA PRO A 858 10.52 35.96 -27.38
C PRO A 858 10.02 35.59 -25.98
N GLY A 859 10.26 34.36 -25.55
CA GLY A 859 9.95 33.86 -24.20
C GLY A 859 9.07 32.62 -24.23
N GLY A 860 8.75 32.07 -23.04
CA GLY A 860 7.82 30.95 -22.87
C GLY A 860 8.28 29.61 -23.47
N TRP A 861 8.29 28.54 -22.66
CA TRP A 861 8.40 27.20 -23.20
C TRP A 861 7.02 26.66 -23.57
N ILE A 862 6.94 25.93 -24.68
CA ILE A 862 5.86 24.98 -24.89
C ILE A 862 6.40 23.56 -24.76
N GLU A 863 5.53 22.65 -24.34
CA GLU A 863 5.83 21.23 -24.25
C GLU A 863 4.81 20.45 -25.08
N THR A 864 5.32 19.59 -25.93
CA THR A 864 4.53 18.75 -26.83
C THR A 864 4.95 17.31 -26.69
N THR A 865 4.09 16.38 -27.09
CA THR A 865 4.37 14.94 -27.06
C THR A 865 4.20 14.32 -28.42
N TYR A 866 5.01 13.30 -28.70
CA TYR A 866 4.86 12.43 -29.87
C TYR A 866 5.13 10.97 -29.49
N LYS A 867 4.24 10.07 -29.88
CA LYS A 867 4.32 8.63 -29.67
C LYS A 867 4.91 7.97 -30.91
N ILE A 868 6.03 7.28 -30.70
CA ILE A 868 6.70 6.53 -31.75
C ILE A 868 5.98 5.20 -31.92
N ASP A 869 5.28 5.03 -33.04
CA ASP A 869 4.70 3.73 -33.40
C ASP A 869 5.82 2.75 -33.78
N LYS A 870 5.84 1.58 -33.12
CA LYS A 870 6.84 0.53 -33.35
C LYS A 870 6.81 -0.04 -34.77
N ASP A 871 5.64 0.07 -35.41
CA ASP A 871 5.35 -0.42 -36.75
C ASP A 871 5.30 0.72 -37.77
N ALA A 872 5.79 1.92 -37.41
CA ALA A 872 5.82 3.06 -38.31
C ALA A 872 6.60 2.75 -39.60
N TRP A 873 6.03 3.20 -40.73
CA TRP A 873 6.52 2.91 -42.08
C TRP A 873 8.01 3.24 -42.27
N TYR A 874 8.51 4.28 -41.61
CA TYR A 874 9.89 4.75 -41.75
C TYR A 874 10.93 3.79 -41.14
N PHE A 875 10.57 2.92 -40.19
CA PHE A 875 11.48 1.88 -39.71
C PHE A 875 11.66 0.77 -40.75
N ALA A 876 10.56 0.33 -41.36
CA ALA A 876 10.58 -0.62 -42.45
C ALA A 876 11.35 -0.05 -43.66
N ALA A 877 11.06 1.20 -44.04
CA ALA A 877 11.73 1.87 -45.15
C ALA A 877 13.23 2.10 -44.90
N ASN A 878 13.67 2.31 -43.65
CA ASN A 878 15.09 2.51 -43.35
C ASN A 878 15.90 1.21 -43.21
N HIS A 879 15.21 0.05 -43.13
CA HIS A 879 15.80 -1.23 -42.73
C HIS A 879 16.57 -1.16 -41.40
N SER A 880 16.02 -0.43 -40.42
CA SER A 880 16.67 -0.19 -39.14
C SER A 880 15.66 0.01 -38.03
N ASP A 881 16.06 -0.35 -36.81
CA ASP A 881 15.30 0.01 -35.60
C ASP A 881 15.53 1.46 -35.20
N ALA A 882 16.55 2.13 -35.73
CA ALA A 882 16.82 3.54 -35.47
C ALA A 882 15.92 4.44 -36.35
N MET A 883 15.37 5.48 -35.73
CA MET A 883 14.56 6.49 -36.39
C MET A 883 15.40 7.24 -37.43
N PRO A 884 14.94 7.37 -38.69
CA PRO A 884 15.64 8.16 -39.70
C PRO A 884 15.79 9.63 -39.27
N PHE A 885 16.86 10.27 -39.73
CA PHE A 885 17.19 11.61 -39.27
C PHE A 885 16.14 12.63 -39.68
N CYS A 886 15.58 12.53 -40.89
CA CYS A 886 14.51 13.41 -41.32
C CYS A 886 13.29 13.37 -40.38
N ILE A 887 12.91 12.18 -39.89
CA ILE A 887 11.79 12.01 -38.96
C ILE A 887 12.13 12.62 -37.60
N LEU A 888 13.32 12.34 -37.07
CA LEU A 888 13.79 12.94 -35.81
C LEU A 888 13.80 14.47 -35.89
N LEU A 889 14.28 15.01 -37.02
CA LEU A 889 14.35 16.45 -37.22
C LEU A 889 12.93 17.06 -37.27
N GLU A 890 11.99 16.44 -37.97
CA GLU A 890 10.59 16.90 -37.97
C GLU A 890 9.91 16.84 -36.60
N VAL A 891 10.15 15.78 -35.83
CA VAL A 891 9.69 15.66 -34.44
C VAL A 891 10.17 16.86 -33.62
N ALA A 892 11.39 17.33 -33.85
CA ALA A 892 11.95 18.51 -33.17
C ALA A 892 11.41 19.84 -33.73
N LEU A 893 11.11 19.92 -35.03
CA LEU A 893 10.84 21.17 -35.75
C LEU A 893 9.36 21.54 -35.88
N GLN A 894 8.44 20.58 -36.01
CA GLN A 894 7.01 20.88 -36.14
C GLN A 894 6.46 21.68 -34.93
N PRO A 895 6.88 21.43 -33.68
CA PRO A 895 6.50 22.27 -32.54
C PRO A 895 6.89 23.75 -32.71
N CYS A 896 7.97 24.07 -33.43
CA CYS A 896 8.35 25.47 -33.72
C CYS A 896 7.31 26.15 -34.63
N GLY A 897 6.84 25.44 -35.67
CA GLY A 897 5.78 25.94 -36.55
C GLY A 897 4.45 26.13 -35.81
N TRP A 898 4.11 25.19 -34.92
CA TRP A 898 2.95 25.33 -34.05
C TRP A 898 3.09 26.53 -33.12
N LEU A 899 4.25 26.71 -32.46
CA LEU A 899 4.51 27.84 -31.57
C LEU A 899 4.43 29.18 -32.31
N ALA A 900 4.93 29.25 -33.53
CA ALA A 900 4.86 30.47 -34.33
C ALA A 900 3.41 30.87 -34.67
N ALA A 901 2.56 29.89 -34.99
CA ALA A 901 1.12 30.11 -35.16
C ALA A 901 0.46 30.50 -33.82
N TYR A 902 0.71 29.75 -32.75
CA TYR A 902 0.17 30.07 -31.43
C TYR A 902 0.58 31.48 -30.93
N GLY A 903 1.82 31.91 -31.20
CA GLY A 903 2.35 33.25 -30.96
C GLY A 903 1.82 34.32 -31.92
N GLY A 904 0.94 33.96 -32.87
CA GLY A 904 0.23 34.91 -33.73
C GLY A 904 1.04 35.47 -34.90
N ALA A 905 2.11 34.82 -35.36
CA ALA A 905 2.97 35.35 -36.43
C ALA A 905 2.16 35.75 -37.69
N ALA A 906 1.21 34.91 -38.10
CA ALA A 906 0.34 35.16 -39.25
C ALA A 906 -0.66 36.31 -39.05
N LEU A 907 -0.98 36.65 -37.81
CA LEU A 907 -1.88 37.76 -37.47
C LEU A 907 -1.20 39.14 -37.62
N THR A 908 0.13 39.18 -37.74
CA THR A 908 0.88 40.45 -37.79
C THR A 908 0.97 41.09 -39.17
N CYS A 909 0.55 40.38 -40.22
CA CYS A 909 0.57 40.81 -41.61
C CYS A 909 -0.75 40.46 -42.27
N GLU A 910 -1.17 41.20 -43.32
CA GLU A 910 -2.35 40.86 -44.13
C GLU A 910 -2.01 39.93 -45.30
N ASP A 911 -0.78 40.02 -45.82
CA ASP A 911 -0.31 39.15 -46.91
C ASP A 911 -0.19 37.69 -46.48
N ARG A 912 -0.27 36.78 -47.45
CA ARG A 912 0.03 35.36 -47.23
C ARG A 912 1.51 35.20 -46.89
N LEU A 913 1.77 34.60 -45.74
CA LEU A 913 3.12 34.25 -45.29
C LEU A 913 3.39 32.76 -45.49
N HIS A 914 4.54 32.47 -46.09
CA HIS A 914 5.07 31.13 -46.27
C HIS A 914 6.13 30.84 -45.21
N PHE A 915 6.06 29.66 -44.59
CA PHE A 915 6.95 29.25 -43.50
C PHE A 915 8.09 28.37 -44.02
N ARG A 916 9.34 28.75 -43.75
CA ARG A 916 10.52 27.99 -44.18
C ARG A 916 11.55 27.91 -43.06
N ASN A 917 12.12 26.73 -42.84
CA ASN A 917 13.32 26.62 -42.01
C ASN A 917 14.48 27.30 -42.74
N LEU A 918 15.33 28.02 -42.00
CA LEU A 918 16.50 28.72 -42.55
C LEU A 918 17.82 28.06 -42.15
N GLY A 919 17.77 27.17 -41.17
CA GLY A 919 18.92 26.44 -40.67
C GLY A 919 18.77 26.05 -39.21
N GLY A 920 19.83 25.45 -38.69
CA GLY A 920 19.92 25.07 -37.30
C GLY A 920 21.21 24.34 -37.00
N LYS A 921 21.47 24.21 -35.71
CA LYS A 921 22.63 23.54 -35.16
C LYS A 921 22.19 22.69 -33.98
N ALA A 922 22.50 21.40 -34.04
CA ALA A 922 21.98 20.45 -33.07
C ALA A 922 22.92 19.28 -32.81
N LYS A 923 22.68 18.59 -31.72
CA LYS A 923 23.44 17.41 -31.28
C LYS A 923 22.47 16.28 -30.93
N LEU A 924 22.66 15.15 -31.58
CA LEU A 924 22.04 13.89 -31.18
C LEU A 924 22.81 13.32 -30.00
N ILE A 925 22.16 13.16 -28.85
CA ILE A 925 22.73 12.57 -27.64
C ILE A 925 22.55 11.05 -27.67
N LYS A 926 21.37 10.59 -28.10
CA LYS A 926 21.02 9.17 -28.18
C LYS A 926 20.01 8.91 -29.30
N ASN A 927 20.20 7.82 -30.06
CA ASN A 927 19.24 7.43 -31.09
C ASN A 927 17.90 7.01 -30.49
N LEU A 928 16.81 7.42 -31.15
CA LEU A 928 15.46 6.92 -30.89
C LEU A 928 15.23 5.66 -31.74
N THR A 929 14.54 4.70 -31.14
CA THR A 929 14.23 3.40 -31.74
C THR A 929 12.72 3.14 -31.76
N ARG A 930 12.30 2.10 -32.49
CA ARG A 930 10.90 1.63 -32.49
C ARG A 930 10.35 1.27 -31.10
N THR A 931 11.22 1.04 -30.13
CA THR A 931 10.88 0.71 -28.73
C THR A 931 11.07 1.88 -27.76
N SER A 932 11.36 3.08 -28.27
CA SER A 932 11.57 4.26 -27.41
C SER A 932 10.27 4.79 -26.80
N GLY A 933 9.11 4.40 -27.30
CA GLY A 933 7.81 4.85 -26.78
C GLY A 933 7.56 6.32 -27.08
N SER A 934 7.12 7.09 -26.10
CA SER A 934 6.79 8.52 -26.29
C SER A 934 7.98 9.44 -26.02
N VAL A 935 8.04 10.54 -26.77
CA VAL A 935 9.00 11.63 -26.58
C VAL A 935 8.27 12.92 -26.23
N LYS A 936 8.92 13.74 -25.39
CA LYS A 936 8.47 15.07 -25.00
C LYS A 936 9.39 16.09 -25.68
N ILE A 937 8.83 17.02 -26.44
CA ILE A 937 9.58 18.05 -27.17
C ILE A 937 9.30 19.39 -26.52
N ARG A 938 10.36 20.08 -26.11
CA ARG A 938 10.31 21.42 -25.56
C ARG A 938 10.86 22.37 -26.60
N VAL A 939 10.10 23.42 -26.92
CA VAL A 939 10.57 24.51 -27.78
C VAL A 939 10.26 25.86 -27.15
N ARG A 940 11.14 26.83 -27.39
CA ARG A 940 10.98 28.21 -26.94
C ARG A 940 11.48 29.16 -28.00
N MET A 941 10.70 30.19 -28.29
CA MET A 941 11.09 31.29 -29.17
C MET A 941 12.09 32.19 -28.41
N THR A 942 13.30 32.33 -28.92
CA THR A 942 14.39 33.08 -28.28
C THR A 942 14.61 34.46 -28.87
N ASP A 943 14.23 34.66 -30.13
CA ASP A 943 14.33 35.95 -30.81
C ASP A 943 13.27 36.06 -31.90
N VAL A 944 12.79 37.27 -32.15
CA VAL A 944 11.88 37.61 -33.25
C VAL A 944 12.34 38.90 -33.88
N SER A 945 12.61 38.87 -35.19
CA SER A 945 12.94 40.06 -35.97
C SER A 945 11.97 40.22 -37.13
N MET A 946 11.56 41.47 -37.39
CA MET A 946 10.63 41.83 -38.46
C MET A 946 11.27 42.92 -39.32
N ALA A 947 11.53 42.64 -40.59
CA ALA A 947 12.12 43.59 -41.52
C ALA A 947 11.76 43.25 -42.97
N GLY A 948 11.45 44.27 -43.79
CA GLY A 948 11.32 44.11 -45.25
C GLY A 948 10.24 43.12 -45.72
N GLY A 949 9.12 42.97 -44.99
CA GLY A 949 8.07 42.00 -45.31
C GLY A 949 8.40 40.56 -44.91
N MET A 950 9.38 40.37 -44.03
CA MET A 950 9.81 39.08 -43.51
C MET A 950 9.81 39.06 -41.98
N ILE A 951 9.49 37.90 -41.40
CA ILE A 951 9.62 37.64 -39.96
C ILE A 951 10.62 36.50 -39.79
N ILE A 952 11.67 36.68 -39.00
CA ILE A 952 12.61 35.61 -38.64
C ILE A 952 12.47 35.32 -37.15
N GLN A 953 12.30 34.06 -36.83
CA GLN A 953 12.14 33.58 -35.45
C GLN A 953 13.21 32.54 -35.14
N ASN A 954 13.91 32.72 -34.03
CA ASN A 954 14.89 31.76 -33.52
C ASN A 954 14.26 30.94 -32.39
N PHE A 955 14.65 29.66 -32.30
CA PHE A 955 14.12 28.72 -31.34
C PHE A 955 15.22 27.91 -30.67
N ASP A 956 15.06 27.67 -29.36
CA ASP A 956 15.70 26.55 -28.67
C ASP A 956 14.80 25.32 -28.81
N MET A 957 15.40 24.15 -29.00
CA MET A 957 14.69 22.86 -29.04
C MET A 957 15.38 21.77 -28.22
N ASP A 958 14.58 20.95 -27.55
CA ASP A 958 15.03 19.84 -26.72
C ASP A 958 14.01 18.69 -26.77
N VAL A 959 14.37 17.60 -27.43
CA VAL A 959 13.62 16.35 -27.48
C VAL A 959 14.09 15.46 -26.34
N LYS A 960 13.17 15.00 -25.51
CA LYS A 960 13.41 14.14 -24.36
C LYS A 960 12.72 12.80 -24.49
N ASN A 961 13.41 11.73 -24.14
CA ASN A 961 12.82 10.41 -23.93
C ASN A 961 13.04 9.99 -22.46
N LYS A 962 11.96 9.63 -21.76
CA LYS A 962 12.00 9.26 -20.32
C LYS A 962 12.76 10.28 -19.46
N GLY A 963 12.45 11.57 -19.65
CA GLY A 963 13.05 12.69 -18.90
C GLY A 963 14.45 13.11 -19.36
N LYS A 964 15.15 12.30 -20.17
CA LYS A 964 16.53 12.56 -20.62
C LYS A 964 16.55 13.14 -22.02
N SER A 965 17.35 14.18 -22.25
CA SER A 965 17.53 14.78 -23.58
C SER A 965 18.17 13.77 -24.53
N VAL A 966 17.55 13.61 -25.70
CA VAL A 966 18.03 12.75 -26.79
C VAL A 966 18.46 13.55 -28.02
N TYR A 967 17.86 14.72 -28.27
CA TYR A 967 18.25 15.62 -29.35
C TYR A 967 18.03 17.07 -28.91
N THR A 968 19.07 17.90 -28.99
CA THR A 968 19.00 19.29 -28.52
C THR A 968 19.76 20.22 -29.46
N GLY A 969 19.28 21.45 -29.61
CA GLY A 969 19.90 22.43 -30.48
C GLY A 969 19.11 23.72 -30.60
N THR A 970 19.49 24.51 -31.59
CA THR A 970 18.80 25.72 -31.99
C THR A 970 18.43 25.66 -33.47
N THR A 971 17.37 26.37 -33.84
CA THR A 971 16.91 26.47 -35.22
C THR A 971 16.28 27.82 -35.47
N ASN A 972 16.16 28.21 -36.74
CA ASN A 972 15.48 29.43 -37.13
C ASN A 972 14.55 29.22 -38.31
N PHE A 973 13.44 29.95 -38.30
CA PHE A 973 12.44 29.93 -39.34
C PHE A 973 12.15 31.34 -39.83
N GLY A 974 11.88 31.44 -41.13
CA GLY A 974 11.45 32.66 -41.79
C GLY A 974 10.02 32.54 -42.28
N PHE A 975 9.27 33.63 -42.12
CA PHE A 975 7.98 33.89 -42.75
C PHE A 975 8.19 34.90 -43.87
N PHE A 976 7.78 34.52 -45.08
CA PHE A 976 8.04 35.30 -46.28
C PHE A 976 6.75 35.53 -47.06
N THR A 977 6.59 36.72 -47.64
CA THR A 977 5.60 36.92 -48.71
C THR A 977 6.06 36.19 -49.98
N SER A 978 5.13 35.91 -50.90
CA SER A 978 5.44 35.25 -52.17
C SER A 978 6.47 36.03 -53.01
N ASP A 979 6.45 37.37 -52.93
CA ASP A 979 7.41 38.26 -53.59
C ASP A 979 8.83 38.16 -53.01
N ALA A 980 8.96 37.96 -51.69
CA ALA A 980 10.26 37.75 -51.06
C ALA A 980 10.82 36.36 -51.41
N LEU A 981 9.96 35.34 -51.53
CA LEU A 981 10.35 33.99 -51.91
C LEU A 981 10.73 33.83 -53.38
N SER A 982 10.16 34.61 -54.30
CA SER A 982 10.47 34.49 -55.74
C SER A 982 11.88 34.94 -56.11
N LYS A 983 12.56 35.69 -55.23
CA LYS A 983 13.90 36.28 -55.44
C LYS A 983 15.04 35.46 -54.83
N GLN A 984 14.92 34.14 -54.80
CA GLN A 984 15.94 33.26 -54.22
C GLN A 984 17.22 33.24 -55.06
N VAL A 985 18.36 33.51 -54.41
CA VAL A 985 19.70 33.48 -55.02
C VAL A 985 20.52 32.26 -54.63
N GLY A 986 19.98 31.37 -53.77
CA GLY A 986 20.72 30.26 -53.21
C GLY A 986 21.70 30.66 -52.11
N ILE A 987 22.49 29.68 -51.67
CA ILE A 987 23.69 29.88 -50.85
C ILE A 987 24.79 30.41 -51.77
N ARG A 988 25.29 31.62 -51.47
CA ARG A 988 26.39 32.21 -52.23
C ARG A 988 27.71 31.60 -51.78
N GLU A 989 28.49 31.11 -52.73
CA GLU A 989 29.82 30.54 -52.51
C GLU A 989 29.84 29.53 -51.34
N PRO A 990 29.08 28.41 -51.43
CA PRO A 990 29.03 27.42 -50.35
C PRO A 990 30.43 26.86 -50.12
N GLU A 991 30.86 26.74 -48.86
CA GLU A 991 32.20 26.23 -48.53
C GLU A 991 32.38 24.79 -49.01
N ALA A 992 31.29 24.03 -48.94
CA ALA A 992 31.29 22.63 -49.32
C ALA A 992 31.11 22.37 -50.83
N PHE A 993 30.94 23.39 -51.67
CA PHE A 993 30.62 23.19 -53.10
C PHE A 993 31.87 23.03 -53.96
N LEU A 994 31.99 21.89 -54.67
CA LEU A 994 33.03 21.68 -55.68
C LEU A 994 32.41 21.38 -57.05
N THR A 995 32.88 22.10 -58.07
CA THR A 995 32.57 21.75 -59.46
C THR A 995 33.33 20.50 -59.85
N ILE A 996 32.62 19.42 -60.17
CA ILE A 996 33.23 18.15 -60.56
C ILE A 996 33.78 18.27 -61.99
N GLU A 997 35.11 18.31 -62.15
CA GLU A 997 35.76 18.24 -63.47
C GLU A 997 35.59 16.86 -64.11
N LYS A 998 35.51 16.81 -65.46
CA LYS A 998 35.38 15.59 -66.31
C LYS A 998 36.46 14.49 -66.11
N LYS A 999 37.42 14.69 -65.20
CA LYS A 999 38.52 13.75 -64.88
C LYS A 999 38.28 12.88 -63.63
N SER A 1000 37.25 13.17 -62.83
CA SER A 1000 36.82 12.29 -61.73
C SER A 1000 36.23 11.00 -62.31
N GLN A 1001 36.40 9.84 -61.65
CA GLN A 1001 35.85 8.58 -62.15
C GLN A 1001 34.31 8.68 -62.21
N PRO A 1002 33.68 8.71 -63.40
CA PRO A 1002 32.25 8.74 -63.49
C PRO A 1002 31.71 7.40 -62.97
N SER A 1003 30.78 7.47 -62.03
CA SER A 1003 29.98 6.34 -61.60
C SER A 1003 28.58 6.54 -62.18
N ASP A 1004 27.93 5.47 -62.63
CA ASP A 1004 26.54 5.53 -63.11
C ASP A 1004 25.74 4.41 -62.43
N ILE A 1005 25.70 4.48 -61.09
CA ILE A 1005 24.97 3.50 -60.27
C ILE A 1005 23.53 3.99 -60.16
N VAL A 1006 22.64 3.40 -60.96
CA VAL A 1006 21.20 3.59 -60.82
C VAL A 1006 20.70 2.74 -59.66
N LEU A 1007 19.97 3.35 -58.74
CA LEU A 1007 19.41 2.68 -57.56
C LEU A 1007 17.97 2.27 -57.87
N GLU A 1008 17.68 0.97 -57.79
CA GLU A 1008 16.35 0.40 -58.07
C GLU A 1008 15.31 0.79 -57.01
N ASP A 1009 14.05 0.88 -57.43
CA ASP A 1009 12.93 1.09 -56.52
C ASP A 1009 12.57 -0.22 -55.80
N HIS A 1010 12.68 -0.20 -54.48
CA HIS A 1010 12.28 -1.29 -53.60
C HIS A 1010 11.25 -0.82 -52.59
N ALA A 1011 10.37 -1.73 -52.20
CA ALA A 1011 9.35 -1.46 -51.19
C ALA A 1011 9.99 -1.16 -49.81
N PRO A 1012 9.35 -0.35 -48.95
CA PRO A 1012 8.08 0.35 -49.18
C PRO A 1012 8.17 1.40 -50.29
N LEU A 1013 7.21 1.41 -51.23
CA LEU A 1013 7.15 2.41 -52.30
C LEU A 1013 6.55 3.74 -51.86
N THR A 1014 5.61 3.66 -50.92
CA THR A 1014 4.93 4.79 -50.27
C THR A 1014 4.86 4.52 -48.76
N PRO A 1015 4.58 5.53 -47.92
CA PRO A 1015 4.35 5.32 -46.49
C PRO A 1015 3.24 4.30 -46.16
N GLU A 1016 2.28 4.11 -47.06
CA GLU A 1016 1.18 3.16 -46.90
C GLU A 1016 1.53 1.73 -47.34
N ASP A 1017 2.66 1.53 -48.03
CA ASP A 1017 3.10 0.22 -48.50
C ASP A 1017 3.69 -0.61 -47.34
N GLN A 1018 3.03 -1.74 -47.05
CA GLN A 1018 3.46 -2.65 -45.98
C GLN A 1018 4.51 -3.67 -46.44
N ASN A 1019 4.85 -3.72 -47.73
CA ASN A 1019 5.88 -4.63 -48.21
C ASN A 1019 7.27 -4.14 -47.84
N ILE A 1020 8.15 -5.08 -47.51
CA ILE A 1020 9.57 -4.80 -47.21
C ILE A 1020 10.43 -5.41 -48.30
N GLY A 1021 11.10 -4.57 -49.07
CA GLY A 1021 12.04 -4.97 -50.11
C GLY A 1021 13.35 -5.54 -49.54
N PRO A 1022 14.28 -5.98 -50.41
CA PRO A 1022 15.60 -6.42 -49.98
C PRO A 1022 16.41 -5.26 -49.38
N ASN A 1023 17.17 -5.53 -48.32
CA ASN A 1023 18.09 -4.54 -47.75
C ASN A 1023 19.35 -4.43 -48.62
N THR A 1024 19.32 -3.54 -49.60
CA THR A 1024 20.46 -3.20 -50.47
C THR A 1024 21.46 -2.25 -49.81
N GLY A 1025 21.19 -1.88 -48.55
CA GLY A 1025 21.95 -0.86 -47.84
C GLY A 1025 21.51 0.56 -48.14
N MET A 1026 20.47 0.76 -48.95
CA MET A 1026 19.76 2.03 -49.11
C MET A 1026 18.32 1.92 -48.58
N PRO A 1027 17.66 3.02 -48.20
CA PRO A 1027 16.25 2.99 -47.83
C PRO A 1027 15.34 2.56 -48.98
N GLY A 1028 14.15 2.05 -48.66
CA GLY A 1028 13.05 1.83 -49.61
C GLY A 1028 12.58 3.14 -50.25
N LYS A 1029 11.89 3.07 -51.40
CA LYS A 1029 11.54 4.24 -52.22
C LYS A 1029 10.71 5.28 -51.45
N ALA A 1030 9.88 4.88 -50.50
CA ALA A 1030 9.13 5.80 -49.65
C ALA A 1030 10.01 6.81 -48.89
N LEU A 1031 11.28 6.47 -48.59
CA LEU A 1031 12.22 7.31 -47.85
C LEU A 1031 13.47 7.70 -48.67
N ARG A 1032 13.71 7.04 -49.80
CA ARG A 1032 14.91 7.23 -50.62
C ARG A 1032 14.85 8.53 -51.41
N MET A 1033 15.85 9.39 -51.23
CA MET A 1033 15.92 10.72 -51.83
C MET A 1033 17.06 10.87 -52.85
N ILE A 1034 17.63 9.76 -53.31
CA ILE A 1034 18.66 9.70 -54.35
C ILE A 1034 18.28 8.60 -55.35
N ASP A 1035 18.21 8.93 -56.65
CA ASP A 1035 17.85 7.97 -57.71
C ASP A 1035 19.08 7.31 -58.33
N LYS A 1036 20.19 8.05 -58.46
CA LYS A 1036 21.45 7.55 -59.02
C LYS A 1036 22.68 8.22 -58.42
N ILE A 1037 23.81 7.53 -58.46
CA ILE A 1037 25.12 8.06 -58.07
C ILE A 1037 25.92 8.38 -59.33
N THR A 1038 26.32 9.64 -59.47
CA THR A 1038 27.05 10.16 -60.64
C THR A 1038 28.55 10.29 -60.40
N CYS A 1039 28.98 10.32 -59.13
CA CYS A 1039 30.39 10.34 -58.76
C CYS A 1039 30.59 9.55 -57.46
N LEU A 1040 31.61 8.68 -57.44
CA LEU A 1040 32.08 8.00 -56.23
C LEU A 1040 33.59 7.86 -56.32
N ASP A 1041 34.32 8.64 -55.53
CA ASP A 1041 35.78 8.61 -55.47
C ASP A 1041 36.22 8.62 -54.00
N PHE A 1042 36.93 7.59 -53.57
CA PHE A 1042 37.35 7.42 -52.18
C PHE A 1042 38.53 8.31 -51.74
N LYS A 1043 39.09 9.13 -52.64
CA LYS A 1043 40.26 10.00 -52.40
C LYS A 1043 40.05 11.45 -52.83
N ALA A 1044 38.93 11.78 -53.48
CA ALA A 1044 38.59 13.15 -53.87
C ALA A 1044 37.87 13.91 -52.74
N GLY A 1045 37.30 15.06 -53.07
CA GLY A 1045 36.55 15.93 -52.15
C GLY A 1045 37.43 16.94 -51.42
N LEU A 1046 36.82 17.84 -50.66
CA LEU A 1046 37.47 18.98 -50.00
C LEU A 1046 38.59 18.56 -49.03
N HIS A 1047 38.41 17.42 -48.39
CA HIS A 1047 39.32 16.92 -47.35
C HIS A 1047 40.22 15.78 -47.85
N GLY A 1048 40.10 15.38 -49.13
CA GLY A 1048 40.84 14.26 -49.71
C GLY A 1048 40.52 12.87 -49.12
N GLN A 1049 39.42 12.72 -48.38
CA GLN A 1049 39.01 11.44 -47.77
C GLN A 1049 37.84 10.76 -48.49
N GLY A 1050 37.29 11.41 -49.52
CA GLY A 1050 36.24 10.89 -50.36
C GLY A 1050 35.24 11.95 -50.84
N LEU A 1051 34.69 11.73 -52.03
CA LEU A 1051 33.57 12.45 -52.61
C LEU A 1051 32.54 11.46 -53.15
N ILE A 1052 31.28 11.70 -52.83
CA ILE A 1052 30.15 11.03 -53.48
C ILE A 1052 29.13 12.08 -53.91
N GLN A 1053 28.60 11.92 -55.12
CA GLN A 1053 27.53 12.76 -55.66
C GLN A 1053 26.38 11.88 -56.12
N GLY A 1054 25.16 12.25 -55.73
CA GLY A 1054 23.93 11.65 -56.24
C GLY A 1054 23.01 12.66 -56.88
N GLU A 1055 22.11 12.15 -57.73
CA GLU A 1055 21.05 12.92 -58.37
C GLU A 1055 19.69 12.31 -58.07
N LYS A 1056 18.67 13.16 -58.00
CA LYS A 1056 17.26 12.78 -57.91
C LYS A 1056 16.44 13.60 -58.89
N GLN A 1057 15.59 12.93 -59.66
CA GLN A 1057 14.56 13.61 -60.43
C GLN A 1057 13.41 14.00 -59.50
N VAL A 1058 12.93 15.23 -59.66
CA VAL A 1058 11.77 15.72 -58.93
C VAL A 1058 10.52 15.10 -59.57
N ASP A 1059 9.78 14.33 -58.79
CA ASP A 1059 8.49 13.79 -59.18
C ASP A 1059 7.39 14.57 -58.42
N PRO A 1060 6.54 15.34 -59.13
CA PRO A 1060 5.47 16.14 -58.51
C PRO A 1060 4.47 15.33 -57.69
N ASP A 1061 4.34 14.03 -57.97
CA ASP A 1061 3.36 13.13 -57.35
C ASP A 1061 3.92 12.42 -56.10
N GLU A 1062 5.13 12.75 -55.66
CA GLU A 1062 5.69 12.18 -54.43
C GLU A 1062 4.87 12.56 -53.20
N TRP A 1063 4.63 11.56 -52.33
CA TRP A 1063 3.75 11.67 -51.16
C TRP A 1063 4.07 12.88 -50.27
N PHE A 1064 5.34 13.26 -50.17
CA PHE A 1064 5.76 14.36 -49.30
C PHE A 1064 5.30 15.73 -49.83
N PHE A 1065 5.08 15.94 -51.14
CA PHE A 1065 4.48 17.19 -51.64
C PHE A 1065 3.01 17.32 -51.23
N HIS A 1066 2.31 16.19 -51.07
CA HIS A 1066 0.94 16.18 -50.59
C HIS A 1066 0.84 16.27 -49.07
N ALA A 1067 1.84 15.77 -48.34
CA ALA A 1067 1.85 15.75 -46.88
C ALA A 1067 2.45 17.03 -46.28
N HIS A 1068 3.52 17.56 -46.87
CA HIS A 1068 4.26 18.70 -46.36
C HIS A 1068 3.67 20.01 -46.87
N PHE A 1069 3.05 20.76 -45.95
CA PHE A 1069 2.34 22.02 -46.22
C PHE A 1069 1.39 21.90 -47.42
N TYR A 1070 0.27 21.19 -47.28
CA TYR A 1070 -0.61 20.84 -48.42
C TYR A 1070 -1.16 22.03 -49.25
N GLN A 1071 -1.18 23.25 -48.69
CA GLN A 1071 -1.57 24.49 -49.39
C GLN A 1071 -0.37 25.23 -50.01
N ASP A 1072 0.85 24.81 -49.70
CA ASP A 1072 2.14 25.35 -50.15
C ASP A 1072 3.13 24.20 -50.45
N PRO A 1073 2.87 23.36 -51.47
CA PRO A 1073 3.62 22.13 -51.70
C PRO A 1073 5.11 22.38 -51.93
N VAL A 1074 5.93 21.85 -51.02
CA VAL A 1074 7.39 22.01 -51.04
C VAL A 1074 8.02 20.77 -50.40
N CYS A 1075 9.19 20.34 -50.88
CA CYS A 1075 9.91 19.23 -50.23
C CYS A 1075 10.32 19.63 -48.79
N PRO A 1076 10.10 18.77 -47.79
CA PRO A 1076 10.67 18.96 -46.45
C PRO A 1076 12.18 19.13 -46.49
N GLY A 1077 12.70 20.15 -45.80
CA GLY A 1077 14.15 20.35 -45.69
C GLY A 1077 14.87 19.18 -45.03
N SER A 1078 14.17 18.54 -44.08
CA SER A 1078 14.60 17.30 -43.42
C SER A 1078 14.88 16.15 -44.40
N LEU A 1079 14.08 15.97 -45.45
CA LEU A 1079 14.32 14.97 -46.51
C LEU A 1079 15.52 15.33 -47.40
N GLY A 1080 15.77 16.61 -47.65
CA GLY A 1080 16.98 17.03 -48.38
C GLY A 1080 18.27 16.88 -47.56
N VAL A 1081 18.21 16.94 -46.22
CA VAL A 1081 19.35 16.53 -45.38
C VAL A 1081 19.51 15.01 -45.38
N GLU A 1082 18.41 14.26 -45.35
CA GLU A 1082 18.42 12.81 -45.43
C GLU A 1082 19.05 12.30 -46.74
N SER A 1083 18.81 12.95 -47.88
CA SER A 1083 19.43 12.59 -49.15
C SER A 1083 20.96 12.61 -49.09
N PHE A 1084 21.53 13.56 -48.35
CA PHE A 1084 22.97 13.65 -48.12
C PHE A 1084 23.48 12.55 -47.17
N LEU A 1085 22.75 12.23 -46.10
CA LEU A 1085 23.11 11.11 -45.21
C LEU A 1085 23.07 9.76 -45.94
N GLN A 1086 22.12 9.59 -46.86
CA GLN A 1086 22.03 8.42 -47.73
C GLN A 1086 23.28 8.25 -48.61
N LEU A 1087 23.90 9.35 -49.06
CA LEU A 1087 25.18 9.30 -49.77
C LEU A 1087 26.33 8.84 -48.86
N ILE A 1088 26.42 9.37 -47.63
CA ILE A 1088 27.44 8.94 -46.66
C ILE A 1088 27.30 7.44 -46.37
N ARG A 1089 26.05 6.97 -46.19
CA ARG A 1089 25.71 5.56 -45.99
C ARG A 1089 26.23 4.70 -47.14
N LEU A 1090 25.92 5.05 -48.38
CA LEU A 1090 26.37 4.29 -49.55
C LEU A 1090 27.89 4.34 -49.74
N PHE A 1091 28.51 5.49 -49.49
CA PHE A 1091 29.96 5.65 -49.54
C PHE A 1091 30.66 4.66 -48.61
N MET A 1092 30.20 4.53 -47.36
CA MET A 1092 30.78 3.59 -46.40
C MET A 1092 30.59 2.13 -46.84
N ILE A 1093 29.39 1.77 -47.32
CA ILE A 1093 29.10 0.42 -47.81
C ILE A 1093 30.05 0.04 -48.95
N LYS A 1094 30.26 0.94 -49.91
CA LYS A 1094 31.14 0.70 -51.05
C LYS A 1094 32.63 0.75 -50.69
N LYS A 1095 33.04 1.61 -49.75
CA LYS A 1095 34.44 1.77 -49.34
C LYS A 1095 34.97 0.53 -48.61
N PHE A 1096 34.15 -0.09 -47.77
CA PHE A 1096 34.53 -1.24 -46.95
C PHE A 1096 33.94 -2.58 -47.41
N ASP A 1097 33.25 -2.60 -48.55
CA ASP A 1097 32.58 -3.79 -49.10
C ASP A 1097 31.67 -4.50 -48.08
N LEU A 1098 30.82 -3.70 -47.41
CA LEU A 1098 29.99 -4.18 -46.31
C LEU A 1098 28.75 -4.91 -46.81
N ASN A 1099 28.39 -6.02 -46.15
CA ASN A 1099 27.05 -6.61 -46.28
C ASN A 1099 26.04 -5.80 -45.45
N PRO A 1100 25.08 -5.09 -46.08
CA PRO A 1100 24.16 -4.22 -45.36
C PRO A 1100 23.25 -4.93 -44.35
N GLU A 1101 23.02 -6.24 -44.49
CA GLU A 1101 22.22 -7.01 -43.53
C GLU A 1101 22.90 -7.16 -42.16
N LEU A 1102 24.20 -6.92 -42.07
CA LEU A 1102 24.98 -7.05 -40.84
C LEU A 1102 25.17 -5.72 -40.09
N PHE A 1103 24.62 -4.61 -40.61
CA PHE A 1103 24.81 -3.29 -40.03
C PHE A 1103 23.49 -2.52 -39.89
N ALA A 1104 23.35 -1.82 -38.76
CA ALA A 1104 22.25 -0.89 -38.51
C ALA A 1104 22.68 0.55 -38.86
N PRO A 1105 21.97 1.25 -39.77
CA PRO A 1105 22.22 2.65 -40.08
C PRO A 1105 21.64 3.57 -38.99
N ALA A 1106 22.43 4.56 -38.58
CA ALA A 1106 22.02 5.59 -37.61
C ALA A 1106 22.90 6.85 -37.75
N VAL A 1107 22.40 8.00 -37.30
CA VAL A 1107 23.27 9.18 -37.08
C VAL A 1107 24.13 8.93 -35.83
N ALA A 1108 25.39 9.34 -35.89
CA ALA A 1108 26.31 9.13 -34.79
C ALA A 1108 25.93 9.97 -33.57
N GLU A 1109 25.92 9.32 -32.41
CA GLU A 1109 25.64 9.98 -31.14
C GLU A 1109 26.78 10.91 -30.73
N ASN A 1110 26.42 11.93 -29.97
CA ASN A 1110 27.28 12.96 -29.42
C ASN A 1110 28.06 13.79 -30.46
N HIS A 1111 27.57 13.85 -31.70
CA HIS A 1111 28.13 14.69 -32.76
C HIS A 1111 27.19 15.87 -33.07
N GLU A 1112 27.77 17.07 -33.01
CA GLU A 1112 27.08 18.31 -33.34
C GLU A 1112 27.13 18.55 -34.86
N HIS A 1113 26.00 18.88 -35.47
CA HIS A 1113 25.86 19.10 -36.90
C HIS A 1113 25.08 20.39 -37.15
N GLU A 1114 25.28 20.96 -38.34
CA GLU A 1114 24.67 22.22 -38.75
C GLU A 1114 24.12 22.11 -40.17
N TRP A 1115 22.97 22.74 -40.42
CA TRP A 1115 22.38 22.86 -41.75
C TRP A 1115 21.92 24.28 -42.00
N ILE A 1116 21.98 24.70 -43.26
CA ILE A 1116 21.55 26.00 -43.73
C ILE A 1116 20.68 25.81 -44.96
N TYR A 1117 19.56 26.54 -45.03
CA TYR A 1117 18.66 26.55 -46.17
C TYR A 1117 18.53 27.97 -46.74
N ARG A 1118 18.80 28.13 -48.04
CA ARG A 1118 18.60 29.38 -48.81
C ARG A 1118 17.91 29.12 -50.15
N GLY A 1119 16.88 28.30 -50.13
CA GLY A 1119 15.99 28.08 -51.25
C GLY A 1119 14.97 26.98 -50.97
N GLN A 1120 14.27 26.52 -52.00
CA GLN A 1120 13.24 25.50 -51.89
C GLN A 1120 13.24 24.54 -53.08
N ILE A 1121 12.73 23.33 -52.84
CA ILE A 1121 12.46 22.32 -53.87
C ILE A 1121 10.95 22.27 -54.02
N ILE A 1122 10.44 22.72 -55.17
CA ILE A 1122 9.02 22.77 -55.52
C ILE A 1122 8.74 21.83 -56.68
N GLN A 1123 7.47 21.53 -56.92
CA GLN A 1123 7.03 20.56 -57.93
C GLN A 1123 7.46 20.91 -59.37
N SER A 1124 7.74 22.18 -59.66
CA SER A 1124 8.20 22.60 -61.00
C SER A 1124 9.71 22.47 -61.22
N ASN A 1125 10.48 22.14 -60.19
CA ASN A 1125 11.90 21.85 -60.34
C ASN A 1125 12.11 20.55 -61.11
N ALA A 1126 13.27 20.38 -61.75
CA ALA A 1126 13.55 19.19 -62.56
C ALA A 1126 14.53 18.24 -61.87
N ASN A 1127 15.68 18.75 -61.41
CA ASN A 1127 16.77 17.92 -60.94
C ASN A 1127 17.38 18.41 -59.62
N ILE A 1128 17.60 17.47 -58.71
CA ILE A 1128 18.30 17.68 -57.45
C ILE A 1128 19.68 17.01 -57.56
N VAL A 1129 20.73 17.74 -57.20
CA VAL A 1129 22.11 17.23 -57.13
C VAL A 1129 22.61 17.39 -55.71
N VAL A 1130 23.10 16.31 -55.11
CA VAL A 1130 23.57 16.27 -53.73
C VAL A 1130 25.02 15.82 -53.71
N GLN A 1131 25.89 16.54 -53.01
CA GLN A 1131 27.30 16.18 -52.82
C GLN A 1131 27.61 15.92 -51.36
N ALA A 1132 28.39 14.89 -51.06
CA ALA A 1132 28.99 14.65 -49.76
C ALA A 1132 30.51 14.54 -49.85
N HIS A 1133 31.20 15.40 -49.09
CA HIS A 1133 32.64 15.48 -48.97
C HIS A 1133 33.06 14.89 -47.63
N ILE A 1134 33.61 13.68 -47.69
CA ILE A 1134 34.01 12.94 -46.50
C ILE A 1134 35.22 13.63 -45.88
N SER A 1135 35.18 13.91 -44.58
CA SER A 1135 36.27 14.49 -43.79
C SER A 1135 36.96 13.45 -42.91
N ALA A 1136 36.23 12.42 -42.47
CA ALA A 1136 36.76 11.28 -41.75
C ALA A 1136 35.94 10.03 -42.05
N CYS A 1137 36.58 8.86 -42.12
CA CYS A 1137 35.90 7.60 -42.35
C CYS A 1137 36.69 6.47 -41.69
N THR A 1138 36.12 5.82 -40.68
CA THR A 1138 36.81 4.85 -39.82
C THR A 1138 35.97 3.59 -39.65
N MET A 1139 36.62 2.43 -39.56
CA MET A 1139 35.99 1.16 -39.23
C MET A 1139 36.71 0.52 -38.04
N ASP A 1140 35.94 0.05 -37.07
CA ASP A 1140 36.41 -0.66 -35.88
C ASP A 1140 35.49 -1.85 -35.57
N GLU A 1141 35.70 -2.52 -34.43
CA GLU A 1141 34.92 -3.69 -34.00
C GLU A 1141 33.42 -3.38 -33.78
N THR A 1142 33.06 -2.12 -33.56
CA THR A 1142 31.69 -1.67 -33.33
C THR A 1142 30.96 -1.28 -34.61
N GLY A 1143 31.66 -1.18 -35.73
CA GLY A 1143 31.12 -0.85 -37.04
C GLY A 1143 31.93 0.22 -37.78
N CYS A 1144 31.26 0.95 -38.68
CA CYS A 1144 31.88 2.00 -39.48
C CYS A 1144 31.21 3.36 -39.23
N ARG A 1145 31.99 4.44 -39.24
CA ARG A 1145 31.52 5.82 -39.12
C ARG A 1145 32.16 6.72 -40.16
N ALA A 1146 31.41 7.69 -40.64
CA ALA A 1146 31.93 8.71 -41.54
C ALA A 1146 31.35 10.09 -41.22
N THR A 1147 32.23 11.09 -41.18
CA THR A 1147 31.87 12.50 -41.05
C THR A 1147 32.00 13.17 -42.42
N ALA A 1148 31.05 14.03 -42.77
CA ALA A 1148 31.06 14.73 -44.03
C ALA A 1148 30.43 16.13 -43.94
N ASP A 1149 30.84 16.97 -44.88
CA ASP A 1149 30.14 18.21 -45.25
C ASP A 1149 29.47 18.00 -46.60
N GLY A 1150 28.42 18.75 -46.92
CA GLY A 1150 27.68 18.54 -48.15
C GLY A 1150 26.89 19.72 -48.64
N THR A 1151 26.44 19.63 -49.88
CA THR A 1151 25.58 20.61 -50.52
C THR A 1151 24.43 19.92 -51.25
N LEU A 1152 23.31 20.64 -51.37
CA LEU A 1152 22.19 20.25 -52.22
C LEU A 1152 21.87 21.41 -53.16
N CYS A 1153 21.90 21.12 -54.46
CA CYS A 1153 21.53 22.03 -55.52
C CYS A 1153 20.24 21.57 -56.20
N VAL A 1154 19.39 22.52 -56.56
CA VAL A 1154 18.20 22.27 -57.40
C VAL A 1154 18.32 23.11 -58.66
N ASP A 1155 18.19 22.48 -59.83
CA ASP A 1155 18.32 23.12 -61.15
C ASP A 1155 19.57 24.03 -61.28
N GLY A 1156 20.68 23.62 -60.65
CA GLY A 1156 21.96 24.33 -60.67
C GLY A 1156 22.14 25.41 -59.59
N ILE A 1157 21.13 25.69 -58.77
CA ILE A 1157 21.23 26.63 -57.64
C ILE A 1157 21.49 25.86 -56.36
N CYS A 1158 22.62 26.13 -55.68
CA CYS A 1158 22.89 25.56 -54.37
C CYS A 1158 21.95 26.15 -53.33
N ILE A 1159 21.11 25.33 -52.71
CA ILE A 1159 20.11 25.80 -51.75
C ILE A 1159 20.40 25.31 -50.35
N TYR A 1160 21.03 24.14 -50.16
CA TYR A 1160 21.36 23.62 -48.83
C TYR A 1160 22.88 23.49 -48.65
N GLU A 1161 23.32 23.73 -47.44
CA GLU A 1161 24.68 23.44 -46.98
C GLU A 1161 24.60 22.71 -45.64
N MET A 1162 25.27 21.57 -45.55
CA MET A 1162 25.27 20.68 -44.39
C MET A 1162 26.72 20.54 -43.91
N LYS A 1163 26.94 20.74 -42.60
CA LYS A 1163 28.29 20.70 -42.01
C LYS A 1163 28.37 19.73 -40.86
N ASN A 1164 29.48 19.01 -40.81
CA ASN A 1164 29.88 18.14 -39.70
C ASN A 1164 28.86 17.04 -39.34
N PHE A 1165 28.16 16.47 -40.33
CA PHE A 1165 27.29 15.32 -40.08
C PHE A 1165 28.11 14.05 -39.99
N CYS A 1166 27.89 13.28 -38.93
CA CYS A 1166 28.52 11.97 -38.73
C CYS A 1166 27.46 10.87 -38.82
N PHE A 1167 27.62 9.96 -39.77
CA PHE A 1167 26.75 8.80 -39.96
C PHE A 1167 27.46 7.52 -39.51
N SER A 1168 26.71 6.58 -38.95
CA SER A 1168 27.22 5.33 -38.40
C SER A 1168 26.49 4.13 -39.01
N LEU A 1169 27.25 3.08 -39.33
CA LEU A 1169 26.78 1.73 -39.61
C LEU A 1169 27.26 0.84 -38.48
N GLN A 1170 26.41 0.58 -37.49
CA GLN A 1170 26.76 -0.21 -36.30
C GLN A 1170 26.65 -1.70 -36.60
N ALA A 1171 27.68 -2.48 -36.24
CA ALA A 1171 27.65 -3.93 -36.43
C ALA A 1171 26.56 -4.57 -35.58
N LEU A 1172 25.71 -5.42 -36.20
CA LEU A 1172 24.71 -6.19 -35.48
C LEU A 1172 25.39 -7.37 -34.75
N PRO A 1173 25.02 -7.67 -33.49
CA PRO A 1173 25.58 -8.80 -32.77
C PRO A 1173 25.35 -10.12 -33.54
N ILE A 1174 26.35 -10.99 -33.58
CA ILE A 1174 26.29 -12.32 -34.20
C ILE A 1174 25.45 -13.25 -33.31
N GLU A 1175 24.16 -12.97 -33.16
CA GLU A 1175 23.18 -13.85 -32.49
C GLU A 1175 21.90 -13.98 -33.32
N THR A 1176 22.01 -14.07 -34.66
CA THR A 1176 20.81 -14.22 -35.50
C THR A 1176 21.02 -14.99 -36.81
N ASN A 1177 21.81 -16.06 -36.82
CA ASN A 1177 21.84 -16.97 -37.98
C ASN A 1177 21.57 -18.46 -37.71
N ILE A 1178 21.47 -18.93 -36.46
CA ILE A 1178 21.17 -20.35 -36.18
C ILE A 1178 19.69 -20.70 -36.50
N LYS A 1179 18.79 -19.71 -36.62
CA LYS A 1179 17.38 -19.96 -37.01
C LYS A 1179 17.11 -19.90 -38.52
N LYS A 1180 17.98 -19.30 -39.35
CA LYS A 1180 17.79 -19.26 -40.81
C LYS A 1180 18.33 -20.52 -41.50
N GLU A 1181 19.43 -21.12 -41.02
CA GLU A 1181 19.95 -22.37 -41.60
C GLU A 1181 19.03 -23.59 -41.36
N ARG A 1182 18.24 -23.60 -40.28
CA ARG A 1182 17.28 -24.69 -40.00
C ARG A 1182 16.04 -24.72 -40.90
N LYS A 1183 15.79 -23.68 -41.72
CA LYS A 1183 14.68 -23.69 -42.69
C LYS A 1183 15.08 -24.18 -44.08
N LEU A 1184 16.37 -24.21 -44.40
CA LEU A 1184 16.87 -24.72 -45.69
C LEU A 1184 17.25 -26.21 -45.64
N SER A 1185 17.39 -26.82 -44.45
CA SER A 1185 17.65 -28.26 -44.32
C SER A 1185 16.40 -29.14 -44.21
N ASN A 1186 15.20 -28.58 -44.33
CA ASN A 1186 13.91 -29.31 -44.29
C ASN A 1186 13.12 -29.26 -45.61
N GLN A 1187 13.77 -28.87 -46.71
CA GLN A 1187 13.31 -29.13 -48.07
C GLN A 1187 14.38 -29.90 -48.83
N SER A 1188 14.55 -31.18 -48.46
CA SER A 1188 15.16 -32.23 -49.28
C SER A 1188 14.23 -33.43 -49.29
#